data_AF-A0A8T3X8B8-F1
#
_entry.id   AF-A0A8T3X8B8-F1
#
_cell.length_a   1.000
_cell.length_b   1.000
_cell.length_c   1.000
_cell.angle_alpha   90.00
_cell.angle_beta   90.00
_cell.angle_gamma   90.00
#
_symmetry.space_group_name_H-M   'P 1'
#
loop_
_entity.id
_entity.type
_entity.pdbx_description
1 polymer ?
#
loop_
_entity_poly.entity_id
_entity_poly.type
_entity_poly.pdbx_seq_one_letter_code
_entity_poly.pdbx_strand_id
1 'polypeptide(L)'
;MKGFFIILLVALVSVNTAMADDLHIERTSGPSAGAIKFGMGFAANDPDTIYVDRYKSVDGGTTWKEIVLPQDNAVVNLAVDPKDSKKVYLAFNNQLYKSSDGGTTWQKLDSLGPDPESEMWHGEAITSIAISPDNGDIMLGGTTHGGLYKSTDAGKTWKNIPLGIATPVSKIAFNPKNTQEIYVSTGLWYWDSLIGRKDKKGDGLFKSIDGGETFSKLQNEFASFLVQDVDVVGNTIYVSTDYAPDSEEEWYGVYKSEDSSATWQKMWDSRNSEVARITHVAVDPSDKNHIIVSGSNDKPFFLSYDGGTTWKYLGLEESEPIQYTHALEFTNDGRVYATTYYRPFMKSVDDGETWKWFAEGIDRSTITSLELHPANRNAVIAGTKDGALHITYDGGKVWNRFFGDEFEGSYIAAIKFDPSNSGKLYIGVSGPMDVKTGRYYGAPWRDTGFYVSNEDNKWTKAVGLNHPQEKDFQLEIYDILILPENPRIILVATSSEGVYRSEDGGKAWKEANDGIPKEGFYWQLNLLPEGYTPREECEERYKRYQRGENVLPGCFYYATHTSMSLFVNPHNENEIWYTTLEGIFVSEDSGKTWRWLSDDLRNIHAHYMAFDPEDPNTIYVGTHQGAIDDNGNVINSSRGLLISRDRGKTWIQVTNGPGEGYDVRAIAVSPKNPNLVVVGTNDPLFISEDKGLTWKQVTVEGNLLKEADKIKIDSTANVIYLGTGDTGVWRGIIDYNSASPALLEITGVRLPQRIEKGISFDVVVSVDNIGAKSDSMSLTVKIGRKEISKEITLAPTEQTALKFSLNMDEAGIYDIIVNGLNYGQISISEEPADTGASETDNTTGNIGKEGKQNIFFDIFDKVFWPVFIIILVIVTFFVSRKIYKAIKK
;
A
#
# COMPACT_ATOMS: atom_id res chain seq x y z
N MET A 1 -40.75 32.37 32.86
CA MET A 1 -40.31 31.26 33.74
C MET A 1 -41.49 30.33 33.94
N LYS A 2 -41.28 29.02 33.70
CA LYS A 2 -42.25 27.95 33.36
C LYS A 2 -42.40 27.77 31.85
N GLY A 3 -41.55 26.89 31.31
CA GLY A 3 -41.44 26.56 29.89
C GLY A 3 -39.99 26.47 29.48
N PHE A 4 -39.23 25.53 30.06
CA PHE A 4 -37.91 25.06 29.63
C PHE A 4 -37.45 23.97 30.60
N PHE A 5 -37.99 22.77 30.44
CA PHE A 5 -37.40 21.51 30.94
C PHE A 5 -37.99 20.38 30.09
N ILE A 6 -37.59 20.35 28.81
CA ILE A 6 -37.65 19.13 28.02
C ILE A 6 -36.40 18.36 28.46
N ILE A 7 -36.62 17.37 29.32
CA ILE A 7 -35.59 16.41 29.70
C ILE A 7 -35.26 15.58 28.46
N LEU A 8 -34.00 15.66 28.04
CA LEU A 8 -33.41 14.81 27.02
C LEU A 8 -33.60 13.34 27.46
N LEU A 9 -34.53 12.64 26.83
CA LEU A 9 -34.76 11.21 27.05
C LEU A 9 -33.77 10.45 26.17
N VAL A 10 -32.51 10.39 26.60
CA VAL A 10 -31.51 9.48 26.01
C VAL A 10 -31.69 8.14 26.69
N ALA A 11 -32.39 7.22 26.05
CA ALA A 11 -32.34 5.81 26.40
C ALA A 11 -30.93 5.31 26.02
N LEU A 12 -30.01 5.33 26.97
CA LEU A 12 -28.72 4.64 26.86
C LEU A 12 -29.01 3.14 27.00
N VAL A 13 -29.17 2.46 25.86
CA VAL A 13 -29.07 1.01 25.78
C VAL A 13 -27.59 0.68 25.71
N SER A 14 -26.99 0.28 26.83
CA SER A 14 -25.62 -0.24 26.85
C SER A 14 -25.66 -1.74 26.64
N VAL A 15 -25.24 -2.21 25.46
CA VAL A 15 -24.92 -3.62 25.22
C VAL A 15 -23.44 -3.80 25.55
N ASN A 16 -23.14 -4.42 26.70
CA ASN A 16 -21.78 -4.86 27.01
C ASN A 16 -21.57 -6.23 26.37
N THR A 17 -20.99 -6.25 25.18
CA THR A 17 -20.43 -7.48 24.60
C THR A 17 -18.96 -7.24 24.31
N ALA A 18 -18.09 -7.99 25.00
CA ALA A 18 -16.69 -8.08 24.62
C ALA A 18 -16.62 -8.66 23.20
N MET A 19 -16.10 -7.89 22.25
CA MET A 19 -16.06 -8.23 20.83
C MET A 19 -14.81 -9.07 20.55
N ALA A 20 -14.96 -10.15 19.80
CA ALA A 20 -13.83 -10.81 19.16
C ALA A 20 -13.37 -9.92 17.98
N ASP A 21 -12.07 -9.90 17.71
CA ASP A 21 -11.51 -9.19 16.55
C ASP A 21 -11.85 -9.99 15.28
N ASP A 22 -13.03 -9.76 14.70
CA ASP A 22 -13.61 -10.54 13.58
C ASP A 22 -12.87 -10.37 12.23
N LEU A 23 -11.95 -9.40 12.14
CA LEU A 23 -11.07 -9.19 10.99
C LEU A 23 -9.60 -9.28 11.39
N HIS A 24 -8.92 -10.30 10.90
CA HIS A 24 -7.47 -10.43 11.02
C HIS A 24 -6.80 -9.94 9.74
N ILE A 25 -6.07 -8.82 9.83
CA ILE A 25 -5.29 -8.26 8.72
C ILE A 25 -3.82 -8.65 8.88
N GLU A 26 -3.25 -9.17 7.81
CA GLU A 26 -1.84 -9.51 7.67
C GLU A 26 -1.21 -8.74 6.50
N ARG A 27 0.09 -8.47 6.63
CA ARG A 27 0.87 -7.85 5.57
C ARG A 27 1.14 -8.89 4.47
N THR A 28 0.90 -8.52 3.21
CA THR A 28 1.30 -9.37 2.08
C THR A 28 2.79 -9.18 1.74
N SER A 29 3.36 -9.94 0.80
CA SER A 29 4.68 -9.63 0.25
C SER A 29 4.70 -8.41 -0.67
N GLY A 30 3.52 -8.00 -1.16
CA GLY A 30 3.24 -6.80 -1.97
C GLY A 30 4.04 -6.70 -3.28
N PRO A 31 3.54 -5.92 -4.26
CA PRO A 31 4.38 -5.52 -5.37
C PRO A 31 5.50 -4.58 -4.88
N SER A 32 6.77 -4.86 -5.17
CA SER A 32 7.88 -3.98 -4.83
C SER A 32 7.83 -2.70 -5.67
N ALA A 33 8.36 -1.57 -5.17
CA ALA A 33 8.41 -0.26 -5.85
C ALA A 33 9.34 -0.21 -7.07
N GLY A 34 9.47 -1.31 -7.80
CA GLY A 34 10.52 -1.54 -8.76
C GLY A 34 11.63 -2.42 -8.20
N ALA A 35 12.51 -2.84 -9.12
CA ALA A 35 13.72 -3.58 -8.82
C ALA A 35 14.61 -2.79 -7.87
N ILE A 36 15.21 -3.43 -6.87
CA ILE A 36 16.48 -2.92 -6.36
C ILE A 36 17.45 -3.01 -7.53
N LYS A 37 17.81 -1.84 -8.05
CA LYS A 37 18.45 -1.79 -9.36
C LYS A 37 19.90 -2.25 -9.27
N PHE A 38 20.66 -1.90 -8.22
CA PHE A 38 22.10 -2.24 -8.13
C PHE A 38 22.67 -2.29 -6.70
N GLY A 39 23.59 -3.23 -6.46
CA GLY A 39 24.56 -3.22 -5.35
C GLY A 39 24.07 -3.77 -4.01
N MET A 40 24.92 -4.58 -3.38
CA MET A 40 24.80 -5.06 -2.01
C MET A 40 26.16 -4.89 -1.33
N GLY A 41 26.16 -4.63 -0.02
CA GLY A 41 27.40 -4.55 0.74
C GLY A 41 27.18 -4.75 2.22
N PHE A 42 28.11 -5.44 2.85
CA PHE A 42 28.18 -5.67 4.29
C PHE A 42 29.64 -5.73 4.72
N ALA A 43 29.91 -5.54 6.01
CA ALA A 43 31.25 -5.70 6.53
C ALA A 43 31.51 -7.16 6.90
N ALA A 44 32.68 -7.69 6.55
CA ALA A 44 33.03 -9.08 6.78
C ALA A 44 33.04 -9.47 8.28
N ASN A 45 33.24 -8.48 9.17
CA ASN A 45 33.19 -8.64 10.63
C ASN A 45 31.82 -8.34 11.26
N ASP A 46 30.85 -7.88 10.48
CA ASP A 46 29.49 -7.58 10.90
C ASP A 46 28.50 -7.94 9.77
N PRO A 47 28.31 -9.26 9.51
CA PRO A 47 27.42 -9.75 8.45
C PRO A 47 25.93 -9.51 8.72
N ASP A 48 25.55 -8.99 9.89
CA ASP A 48 24.18 -8.61 10.22
C ASP A 48 23.83 -7.20 9.74
N THR A 49 24.83 -6.33 9.59
CA THR A 49 24.63 -4.98 9.04
C THR A 49 24.84 -4.97 7.52
N ILE A 50 23.73 -4.87 6.79
CA ILE A 50 23.69 -4.99 5.32
C ILE A 50 23.10 -3.72 4.72
N TYR A 51 23.65 -3.26 3.60
CA TYR A 51 23.13 -2.16 2.81
C TYR A 51 22.77 -2.66 1.42
N VAL A 52 21.58 -2.26 0.95
CA VAL A 52 21.07 -2.57 -0.38
C VAL A 52 20.32 -1.36 -0.90
N ASP A 53 20.76 -0.80 -2.04
CA ASP A 53 20.22 0.46 -2.60
C ASP A 53 20.15 1.57 -1.53
N ARG A 54 18.94 1.98 -1.13
CA ARG A 54 18.67 3.01 -0.12
C ARG A 54 18.32 2.45 1.26
N TYR A 55 18.43 1.14 1.45
CA TYR A 55 18.00 0.45 2.66
C TYR A 55 19.19 -0.10 3.44
N LYS A 56 18.99 -0.14 4.76
CA LYS A 56 19.90 -0.75 5.72
C LYS A 56 19.15 -1.74 6.60
N SER A 57 19.76 -2.89 6.80
CA SER A 57 19.39 -3.87 7.83
C SER A 57 20.50 -3.95 8.89
N VAL A 58 20.12 -4.30 10.11
CA VAL A 58 21.03 -4.56 11.25
C VAL A 58 20.78 -5.92 11.90
N ASP A 59 19.97 -6.77 11.27
CA ASP A 59 19.51 -8.06 11.77
C ASP A 59 19.64 -9.17 10.70
N GLY A 60 20.66 -9.04 9.84
CA GLY A 60 20.95 -10.02 8.80
C GLY A 60 19.88 -10.03 7.69
N GLY A 61 19.36 -8.86 7.34
CA GLY A 61 18.39 -8.68 6.27
C GLY A 61 16.99 -9.19 6.62
N THR A 62 16.63 -9.26 7.90
CA THR A 62 15.27 -9.63 8.33
C THR A 62 14.35 -8.42 8.23
N THR A 63 14.77 -7.28 8.78
CA THR A 63 14.08 -5.99 8.68
C THR A 63 14.99 -4.92 8.07
N TRP A 64 14.38 -3.97 7.39
CA TRP A 64 15.05 -2.91 6.63
C TRP A 64 14.53 -1.54 7.04
N LYS A 65 15.41 -0.54 6.95
CA LYS A 65 15.08 0.87 7.15
C LYS A 65 15.73 1.69 6.05
N GLU A 66 15.00 2.68 5.52
CA GLU A 66 15.58 3.64 4.60
C GLU A 66 16.68 4.47 5.31
N ILE A 67 17.79 4.69 4.62
CA ILE A 67 18.86 5.59 5.05
C ILE A 67 18.64 6.98 4.45
N VAL A 68 19.14 8.02 5.11
CA VAL A 68 19.03 9.38 4.58
C VAL A 68 19.92 9.49 3.35
N LEU A 69 19.38 9.61 2.14
CA LEU A 69 20.20 9.74 0.93
C LEU A 69 20.82 11.14 0.81
N PRO A 70 22.05 11.27 0.29
CA PRO A 70 22.68 12.58 0.05
C PRO A 70 22.03 13.36 -1.11
N GLN A 71 21.28 12.70 -1.99
CA GLN A 71 20.56 13.30 -3.12
C GLN A 71 19.41 12.41 -3.59
N ASP A 72 18.45 12.99 -4.32
CA ASP A 72 17.21 12.35 -4.78
C ASP A 72 17.36 11.57 -6.11
N ASN A 73 18.53 10.96 -6.32
CA ASN A 73 18.81 10.14 -7.51
C ASN A 73 18.93 8.65 -7.12
N ALA A 74 18.83 7.75 -8.10
CA ALA A 74 19.02 6.32 -7.86
C ALA A 74 20.46 5.98 -7.46
N VAL A 75 20.62 5.07 -6.49
CA VAL A 75 21.92 4.49 -6.16
C VAL A 75 22.28 3.50 -7.26
N VAL A 76 23.45 3.70 -7.89
CA VAL A 76 23.92 2.84 -8.99
C VAL A 76 24.95 1.80 -8.53
N ASN A 77 25.59 2.05 -7.38
CA ASN A 77 26.52 1.12 -6.75
C ASN A 77 26.73 1.48 -5.28
N LEU A 78 27.20 0.52 -4.50
CA LEU A 78 27.58 0.77 -3.10
C LEU A 78 28.70 -0.16 -2.66
N ALA A 79 29.46 0.26 -1.65
CA ALA A 79 30.47 -0.55 -0.99
C ALA A 79 30.52 -0.25 0.51
N VAL A 80 30.88 -1.26 1.30
CA VAL A 80 31.03 -1.15 2.76
C VAL A 80 32.46 -1.52 3.13
N ASP A 81 33.07 -0.77 4.05
CA ASP A 81 34.41 -1.10 4.55
C ASP A 81 34.37 -2.49 5.22
N PRO A 82 35.22 -3.44 4.80
CA PRO A 82 35.16 -4.81 5.28
C PRO A 82 35.48 -4.96 6.77
N LYS A 83 36.04 -3.93 7.41
CA LYS A 83 36.36 -3.90 8.85
C LYS A 83 35.43 -2.98 9.66
N ASP A 84 34.57 -2.19 9.02
CA ASP A 84 33.73 -1.20 9.69
C ASP A 84 32.41 -0.97 8.95
N SER A 85 31.33 -1.63 9.42
CA SER A 85 29.99 -1.53 8.84
C SER A 85 29.35 -0.14 8.88
N LYS A 86 29.99 0.85 9.54
CA LYS A 86 29.55 2.25 9.54
C LYS A 86 30.14 3.06 8.40
N LYS A 87 31.23 2.60 7.80
CA LYS A 87 31.86 3.25 6.65
C LYS A 87 31.26 2.69 5.37
N VAL A 88 30.44 3.50 4.73
CA VAL A 88 29.65 3.12 3.55
C VAL A 88 29.89 4.13 2.45
N TYR A 89 29.98 3.65 1.22
CA TYR A 89 30.15 4.45 0.03
C TYR A 89 28.96 4.23 -0.89
N LEU A 90 28.32 5.32 -1.35
CA LEU A 90 27.25 5.28 -2.33
C LEU A 90 27.68 5.99 -3.60
N ALA A 91 27.40 5.37 -4.73
CA ALA A 91 27.56 5.96 -6.04
C ALA A 91 26.21 6.37 -6.64
N PHE A 92 26.19 7.56 -7.23
CA PHE A 92 25.09 8.06 -8.05
C PHE A 92 25.69 8.50 -9.39
N ASN A 93 25.55 7.67 -10.42
CA ASN A 93 26.37 7.74 -11.65
C ASN A 93 27.88 7.68 -11.32
N ASN A 94 28.65 8.70 -11.67
CA ASN A 94 30.07 8.82 -11.31
C ASN A 94 30.34 9.57 -10.00
N GLN A 95 29.30 10.05 -9.32
CA GLN A 95 29.45 10.83 -8.09
C GLN A 95 29.49 9.89 -6.89
N LEU A 96 30.51 10.06 -6.04
CA LEU A 96 30.74 9.20 -4.88
C LEU A 96 30.49 9.96 -3.58
N TYR A 97 29.80 9.31 -2.63
CA TYR A 97 29.55 9.82 -1.30
C TYR A 97 30.01 8.82 -0.26
N LYS A 98 30.54 9.31 0.85
CA LYS A 98 30.99 8.50 1.99
C LYS A 98 30.22 8.86 3.25
N SER A 99 29.72 7.83 3.93
CA SER A 99 29.25 7.90 5.30
C SER A 99 30.31 7.30 6.24
N SER A 100 30.42 7.84 7.45
CA SER A 100 31.23 7.24 8.53
C SER A 100 30.39 6.86 9.76
N ASP A 101 29.06 7.00 9.68
CA ASP A 101 28.11 6.77 10.78
C ASP A 101 26.96 5.82 10.37
N GLY A 102 27.21 5.01 9.34
CA GLY A 102 26.29 3.98 8.87
C GLY A 102 25.05 4.51 8.15
N GLY A 103 25.21 5.58 7.37
CA GLY A 103 24.20 6.13 6.46
C GLY A 103 23.38 7.27 7.04
N THR A 104 23.81 7.86 8.16
CA THR A 104 23.09 8.99 8.80
C THR A 104 23.55 10.32 8.23
N THR A 105 24.85 10.46 7.95
CA THR A 105 25.42 11.65 7.30
C THR A 105 26.37 11.26 6.17
N TRP A 106 26.47 12.14 5.17
CA TRP A 106 27.24 11.90 3.96
C TRP A 106 28.18 13.04 3.63
N GLN A 107 29.40 12.67 3.23
CA GLN A 107 30.40 13.56 2.67
C GLN A 107 30.55 13.24 1.18
N LYS A 108 30.38 14.24 0.31
CA LYS A 108 30.70 14.12 -1.12
C LYS A 108 32.21 13.95 -1.30
N LEU A 109 32.61 13.02 -2.14
CA LEU A 109 34.00 12.74 -2.54
C LEU A 109 34.25 13.18 -4.00
N ASP A 110 35.48 13.03 -4.47
CA ASP A 110 35.82 13.24 -5.88
C ASP A 110 35.12 12.18 -6.75
N SER A 111 34.57 12.62 -7.88
CA SER A 111 33.92 11.74 -8.86
C SER A 111 34.95 10.86 -9.59
N LEU A 112 34.50 9.70 -10.07
CA LEU A 112 35.32 8.82 -10.93
C LEU A 112 35.14 9.21 -12.40
N GLY A 113 36.16 9.85 -12.97
CA GLY A 113 36.13 10.30 -14.36
C GLY A 113 35.40 11.63 -14.58
N PRO A 114 35.38 12.15 -15.82
CA PRO A 114 34.67 13.38 -16.18
C PRO A 114 33.16 13.31 -15.86
N ASP A 115 32.58 14.44 -15.46
CA ASP A 115 31.13 14.58 -15.25
C ASP A 115 30.39 14.26 -16.57
N PRO A 116 29.36 13.40 -16.58
CA PRO A 116 28.67 13.09 -17.82
C PRO A 116 27.95 14.33 -18.35
N GLU A 117 28.48 14.92 -19.43
CA GLU A 117 27.75 15.92 -20.19
C GLU A 117 26.55 15.25 -20.86
N SER A 118 25.40 15.37 -20.20
CA SER A 118 24.04 15.02 -20.66
C SER A 118 23.70 13.54 -20.81
N GLU A 119 22.61 13.16 -20.12
CA GLU A 119 21.84 11.89 -20.17
C GLU A 119 22.24 10.79 -19.19
N MET A 120 21.30 10.48 -18.28
CA MET A 120 21.40 9.53 -17.16
C MET A 120 21.74 8.09 -17.56
N TRP A 121 21.68 7.75 -18.85
CA TRP A 121 21.90 6.40 -19.37
C TRP A 121 23.07 6.30 -20.37
N HIS A 122 23.68 7.43 -20.74
CA HIS A 122 24.83 7.50 -21.65
C HIS A 122 26.10 8.08 -20.98
N GLY A 123 26.00 8.51 -19.72
CA GLY A 123 27.11 9.00 -18.91
C GLY A 123 28.05 7.91 -18.38
N GLU A 124 29.25 8.32 -17.92
CA GLU A 124 30.12 7.46 -17.13
C GLU A 124 29.45 7.18 -15.77
N ALA A 125 29.13 5.92 -15.49
CA ALA A 125 28.56 5.48 -14.21
C ALA A 125 29.51 4.47 -13.54
N ILE A 126 29.56 4.49 -12.21
CA ILE A 126 30.38 3.56 -11.43
C ILE A 126 29.68 2.20 -11.40
N THR A 127 30.32 1.20 -11.98
CA THR A 127 29.80 -0.18 -12.10
C THR A 127 30.35 -1.11 -11.03
N SER A 128 31.49 -0.76 -10.42
CA SER A 128 32.10 -1.55 -9.34
C SER A 128 32.93 -0.67 -8.43
N ILE A 129 32.84 -0.89 -7.12
CA ILE A 129 33.72 -0.30 -6.10
C ILE A 129 34.23 -1.45 -5.24
N ALA A 130 35.54 -1.55 -5.10
CA ALA A 130 36.18 -2.54 -4.22
C ALA A 130 37.12 -1.85 -3.24
N ILE A 131 37.04 -2.26 -1.97
CA ILE A 131 37.85 -1.74 -0.86
C ILE A 131 38.83 -2.82 -0.44
N SER A 132 40.11 -2.48 -0.25
CA SER A 132 41.10 -3.46 0.16
C SER A 132 40.76 -4.06 1.53
N PRO A 133 40.74 -5.40 1.66
CA PRO A 133 40.33 -6.08 2.90
C PRO A 133 41.28 -5.86 4.07
N ASP A 134 42.53 -5.45 3.82
CA ASP A 134 43.51 -5.14 4.87
C ASP A 134 43.65 -3.64 5.17
N ASN A 135 43.27 -2.76 4.24
CA ASN A 135 43.46 -1.32 4.33
C ASN A 135 42.34 -0.54 3.61
N GLY A 136 41.38 -0.02 4.37
CA GLY A 136 40.24 0.74 3.84
C GLY A 136 40.57 2.08 3.17
N ASP A 137 41.83 2.54 3.22
CA ASP A 137 42.28 3.70 2.45
C ASP A 137 42.56 3.36 0.98
N ILE A 138 42.82 2.09 0.66
CA ILE A 138 43.07 1.61 -0.70
C ILE A 138 41.75 1.13 -1.30
N MET A 139 41.35 1.75 -2.41
CA MET A 139 40.12 1.43 -3.11
C MET A 139 40.34 1.44 -4.62
N LEU A 140 39.56 0.65 -5.34
CA LEU A 140 39.47 0.66 -6.79
C LEU A 140 38.03 0.90 -7.20
N GLY A 141 37.82 1.64 -8.28
CA GLY A 141 36.51 1.83 -8.88
C GLY A 141 36.55 1.72 -10.39
N GLY A 142 35.54 1.05 -10.92
CA GLY A 142 35.36 0.76 -12.33
C GLY A 142 34.15 1.48 -12.90
N THR A 143 34.18 1.81 -14.19
CA THR A 143 33.09 2.55 -14.85
C THR A 143 32.53 1.84 -16.09
N THR A 144 31.35 2.30 -16.54
CA THR A 144 30.63 1.79 -17.72
C THR A 144 31.42 1.86 -19.03
N HIS A 145 32.42 2.75 -19.13
CA HIS A 145 33.22 2.95 -20.35
C HIS A 145 34.67 2.47 -20.22
N GLY A 146 34.93 1.52 -19.30
CA GLY A 146 36.25 0.91 -19.15
C GLY A 146 37.26 1.73 -18.34
N GLY A 147 36.80 2.80 -17.69
CA GLY A 147 37.62 3.55 -16.74
C GLY A 147 37.90 2.71 -15.50
N LEU A 148 39.18 2.58 -15.14
CA LEU A 148 39.62 2.02 -13.86
C LEU A 148 40.38 3.10 -13.09
N TYR A 149 40.04 3.26 -11.83
CA TYR A 149 40.62 4.28 -10.97
C TYR A 149 41.03 3.67 -9.63
N LYS A 150 42.18 4.12 -9.10
CA LYS A 150 42.70 3.72 -7.79
C LYS A 150 42.75 4.92 -6.85
N SER A 151 42.32 4.73 -5.60
CA SER A 151 42.49 5.67 -4.49
C SER A 151 43.41 5.06 -3.43
N THR A 152 44.13 5.94 -2.72
CA THR A 152 44.99 5.59 -1.58
C THR A 152 44.68 6.42 -0.33
N ASP A 153 43.55 7.15 -0.36
CA ASP A 153 43.10 8.06 0.68
C ASP A 153 41.60 7.93 0.98
N ALA A 154 41.08 6.69 0.85
CA ALA A 154 39.70 6.30 1.09
C ALA A 154 38.68 7.02 0.19
N GLY A 155 39.02 7.13 -1.10
CA GLY A 155 38.17 7.69 -2.15
C GLY A 155 38.17 9.21 -2.25
N LYS A 156 39.02 9.91 -1.49
CA LYS A 156 39.09 11.38 -1.56
C LYS A 156 39.69 11.84 -2.87
N THR A 157 40.72 11.15 -3.37
CA THR A 157 41.32 11.39 -4.68
C THR A 157 41.52 10.09 -5.43
N TRP A 158 41.50 10.17 -6.76
CA TRP A 158 41.57 9.02 -7.67
C TRP A 158 42.61 9.21 -8.76
N LYS A 159 43.38 8.15 -9.02
CA LYS A 159 44.35 8.05 -10.12
C LYS A 159 43.80 7.09 -11.17
N ASN A 160 43.69 7.53 -12.43
CA ASN A 160 43.31 6.66 -13.53
C ASN A 160 44.41 5.60 -13.78
N ILE A 161 43.99 4.34 -13.95
CA ILE A 161 44.81 3.19 -14.29
C ILE A 161 44.39 2.71 -15.68
N PRO A 162 45.14 3.04 -16.74
CA PRO A 162 44.68 2.81 -18.11
C PRO A 162 44.74 1.31 -18.44
N LEU A 163 43.58 0.67 -18.56
CA LEU A 163 43.44 -0.69 -19.08
C LEU A 163 43.45 -0.75 -20.62
N GLY A 164 43.13 0.37 -21.28
CA GLY A 164 43.05 0.46 -22.74
C GLY A 164 41.82 -0.25 -23.33
N ILE A 165 40.72 -0.31 -22.57
CA ILE A 165 39.46 -0.96 -22.94
C ILE A 165 38.33 0.06 -23.02
N ALA A 166 37.26 -0.30 -23.74
CA ALA A 166 36.00 0.45 -23.76
C ALA A 166 34.83 -0.35 -23.16
N THR A 167 35.09 -1.60 -22.74
CA THR A 167 34.10 -2.48 -22.11
C THR A 167 33.89 -2.07 -20.65
N PRO A 168 32.66 -2.18 -20.10
CA PRO A 168 32.40 -1.92 -18.69
C PRO A 168 33.28 -2.78 -17.79
N VAL A 169 33.81 -2.18 -16.72
CA VAL A 169 34.40 -2.96 -15.61
C VAL A 169 33.25 -3.63 -14.86
N SER A 170 33.22 -4.96 -14.81
CA SER A 170 32.09 -5.70 -14.22
C SER A 170 32.24 -5.92 -12.71
N LYS A 171 33.38 -6.46 -12.28
CA LYS A 171 33.72 -6.69 -10.86
C LYS A 171 35.21 -6.46 -10.65
N ILE A 172 35.56 -6.00 -9.45
CA ILE A 172 36.93 -5.86 -8.97
C ILE A 172 37.05 -6.72 -7.71
N ALA A 173 37.98 -7.68 -7.71
CA ALA A 173 38.19 -8.59 -6.59
C ALA A 173 39.63 -8.52 -6.08
N PHE A 174 39.79 -8.17 -4.80
CA PHE A 174 41.06 -8.30 -4.09
C PHE A 174 41.22 -9.75 -3.62
N ASN A 175 42.43 -10.31 -3.71
CA ASN A 175 42.73 -11.53 -2.99
C ASN A 175 42.81 -11.21 -1.48
N PRO A 176 41.93 -11.76 -0.62
CA PRO A 176 41.88 -11.43 0.80
C PRO A 176 43.11 -11.91 1.59
N LYS A 177 43.92 -12.83 1.04
CA LYS A 177 45.17 -13.30 1.63
C LYS A 177 46.41 -12.57 1.09
N ASN A 178 46.28 -11.88 -0.04
CA ASN A 178 47.36 -11.14 -0.68
C ASN A 178 46.79 -9.95 -1.46
N THR A 179 46.64 -8.80 -0.82
CA THR A 179 46.02 -7.59 -1.41
C THR A 179 46.84 -6.95 -2.53
N GLN A 180 48.06 -7.44 -2.79
CA GLN A 180 48.82 -7.11 -3.99
C GLN A 180 48.26 -7.77 -5.25
N GLU A 181 47.55 -8.88 -5.09
CA GLU A 181 46.90 -9.62 -6.17
C GLU A 181 45.44 -9.17 -6.31
N ILE A 182 45.11 -8.61 -7.47
CA ILE A 182 43.79 -8.02 -7.75
C ILE A 182 43.34 -8.46 -9.14
N TYR A 183 42.07 -8.81 -9.25
CA TYR A 183 41.44 -9.21 -10.49
C TYR A 183 40.37 -8.19 -10.90
N VAL A 184 40.32 -7.88 -12.20
CA VAL A 184 39.33 -6.97 -12.79
C VAL A 184 38.70 -7.68 -13.98
N SER A 185 37.41 -8.01 -13.85
CA SER A 185 36.62 -8.60 -14.92
C SER A 185 35.97 -7.51 -15.76
N THR A 186 35.70 -7.82 -17.04
CA THR A 186 35.17 -6.85 -18.00
C THR A 186 34.02 -7.44 -18.80
N GLY A 187 32.95 -6.67 -18.94
CA GLY A 187 31.75 -7.04 -19.71
C GLY A 187 30.55 -7.39 -18.83
N LEU A 188 29.56 -6.49 -18.79
CA LEU A 188 28.24 -6.72 -18.20
C LEU A 188 27.20 -6.70 -19.33
N TRP A 189 26.52 -7.82 -19.56
CA TRP A 189 25.65 -7.97 -20.73
C TRP A 189 24.48 -6.96 -20.74
N TYR A 190 23.94 -6.61 -19.56
CA TYR A 190 22.82 -5.70 -19.45
C TYR A 190 23.24 -4.24 -19.66
N TRP A 191 24.45 -3.86 -19.22
CA TRP A 191 25.01 -2.54 -19.53
C TRP A 191 25.38 -2.42 -21.00
N ASP A 192 25.87 -3.47 -21.64
CA ASP A 192 26.17 -3.46 -23.08
C ASP A 192 24.93 -3.13 -23.92
N SER A 193 23.75 -3.61 -23.49
CA SER A 193 22.47 -3.25 -24.10
C SER A 193 22.07 -1.81 -23.82
N LEU A 194 22.30 -1.31 -22.60
CA LEU A 194 21.91 0.05 -22.18
C LEU A 194 22.78 1.14 -22.82
N ILE A 195 24.09 0.90 -22.97
CA ILE A 195 25.02 1.85 -23.60
C ILE A 195 25.03 1.75 -25.14
N GLY A 196 24.21 0.87 -25.72
CA GLY A 196 24.07 0.71 -27.16
C GLY A 196 25.32 0.18 -27.87
N ARG A 197 26.16 -0.63 -27.18
CA ARG A 197 27.40 -1.15 -27.78
C ARG A 197 27.07 -2.16 -28.87
N LYS A 198 27.48 -1.85 -30.10
CA LYS A 198 27.26 -2.74 -31.27
C LYS A 198 28.19 -3.95 -31.28
N ASP A 199 29.39 -3.80 -30.74
CA ASP A 199 30.36 -4.89 -30.59
C ASP A 199 30.10 -5.61 -29.26
N LYS A 200 29.69 -6.86 -29.31
CA LYS A 200 29.38 -7.66 -28.11
C LYS A 200 30.61 -8.39 -27.54
N LYS A 201 31.82 -8.03 -27.96
CA LYS A 201 33.06 -8.66 -27.50
C LYS A 201 33.47 -8.14 -26.12
N GLY A 202 33.90 -9.04 -25.24
CA GLY A 202 34.46 -8.68 -23.94
C GLY A 202 35.99 -8.57 -23.97
N ASP A 203 36.56 -7.90 -22.97
CA ASP A 203 38.00 -7.76 -22.81
C ASP A 203 38.61 -8.78 -21.83
N GLY A 204 37.82 -9.74 -21.34
CA GLY A 204 38.28 -10.82 -20.49
C GLY A 204 38.61 -10.38 -19.06
N LEU A 205 39.67 -10.97 -18.50
CA LEU A 205 40.11 -10.78 -17.13
C LEU A 205 41.49 -10.12 -17.09
N PHE A 206 41.65 -9.12 -16.23
CA PHE A 206 42.92 -8.46 -15.95
C PHE A 206 43.41 -8.81 -14.55
N LYS A 207 44.73 -8.86 -14.38
CA LYS A 207 45.39 -9.15 -13.10
C LYS A 207 46.42 -8.09 -12.76
N SER A 208 46.48 -7.69 -11.50
CA SER A 208 47.58 -6.98 -10.87
C SER A 208 48.30 -7.87 -9.87
N ILE A 209 49.61 -7.64 -9.69
CA ILE A 209 50.46 -8.26 -8.66
C ILE A 209 51.19 -7.20 -7.82
N ASP A 210 50.89 -5.92 -8.04
CA ASP A 210 51.53 -4.77 -7.41
C ASP A 210 50.53 -3.89 -6.65
N GLY A 211 49.39 -4.46 -6.27
CA GLY A 211 48.35 -3.76 -5.52
C GLY A 211 47.57 -2.76 -6.37
N GLY A 212 47.46 -3.01 -7.67
CA GLY A 212 46.71 -2.20 -8.62
C GLY A 212 47.45 -0.96 -9.14
N GLU A 213 48.78 -0.93 -9.08
CA GLU A 213 49.55 0.10 -9.80
C GLU A 213 49.58 -0.19 -11.30
N THR A 214 49.67 -1.46 -11.68
CA THR A 214 49.59 -1.92 -13.06
C THR A 214 48.72 -3.17 -13.19
N PHE A 215 48.11 -3.34 -14.36
CA PHE A 215 47.31 -4.52 -14.70
C PHE A 215 47.76 -5.10 -16.04
N SER A 216 47.77 -6.42 -16.13
CA SER A 216 48.01 -7.18 -17.35
C SER A 216 46.78 -8.00 -17.72
N LYS A 217 46.36 -7.93 -18.99
CA LYS A 217 45.31 -8.80 -19.54
C LYS A 217 45.78 -10.25 -19.52
N LEU A 218 44.96 -11.15 -18.99
CA LEU A 218 45.25 -12.58 -18.99
C LEU A 218 44.96 -13.20 -20.37
N GLN A 219 45.92 -13.96 -20.87
CA GLN A 219 45.81 -14.68 -22.16
C GLN A 219 45.32 -16.11 -21.89
N ASN A 220 44.02 -16.25 -21.67
CA ASN A 220 43.35 -17.53 -21.41
C ASN A 220 42.25 -17.79 -22.45
N GLU A 221 41.57 -18.93 -22.34
CA GLU A 221 40.55 -19.36 -23.30
C GLU A 221 39.32 -18.45 -23.38
N PHE A 222 39.09 -17.61 -22.38
CA PHE A 222 37.98 -16.67 -22.29
C PHE A 222 38.43 -15.20 -22.37
N ALA A 223 39.63 -14.93 -22.93
CA ALA A 223 40.21 -13.58 -23.00
C ALA A 223 39.44 -12.61 -23.93
N SER A 224 38.48 -13.12 -24.71
CA SER A 224 37.55 -12.35 -25.56
C SER A 224 36.10 -12.40 -25.07
N PHE A 225 35.84 -13.03 -23.93
CA PHE A 225 34.49 -13.23 -23.41
C PHE A 225 34.10 -12.08 -22.51
N LEU A 226 32.80 -11.87 -22.31
CA LEU A 226 32.30 -11.01 -21.24
C LEU A 226 32.47 -11.76 -19.92
N VAL A 227 33.34 -11.30 -19.04
CA VAL A 227 33.50 -11.89 -17.71
C VAL A 227 32.57 -11.14 -16.77
N GLN A 228 31.48 -11.78 -16.34
CA GLN A 228 30.42 -11.13 -15.57
C GLN A 228 30.84 -10.91 -14.11
N ASP A 229 31.50 -11.91 -13.52
CA ASP A 229 31.89 -11.88 -12.11
C ASP A 229 33.20 -12.64 -11.88
N VAL A 230 33.89 -12.28 -10.79
CA VAL A 230 35.12 -12.92 -10.34
C VAL A 230 35.16 -12.94 -8.81
N ASP A 231 35.46 -14.11 -8.25
CA ASP A 231 35.61 -14.29 -6.80
C ASP A 231 36.87 -15.12 -6.46
N VAL A 232 37.51 -14.82 -5.33
CA VAL A 232 38.88 -15.20 -5.01
C VAL A 232 39.03 -15.67 -3.56
N VAL A 233 39.49 -16.91 -3.37
CA VAL A 233 39.84 -17.47 -2.06
C VAL A 233 41.23 -18.10 -2.11
N GLY A 234 42.19 -17.44 -1.47
CA GLY A 234 43.58 -17.88 -1.46
C GLY A 234 44.18 -17.86 -2.87
N ASN A 235 44.60 -19.02 -3.37
CA ASN A 235 45.12 -19.15 -4.75
C ASN A 235 44.05 -19.61 -5.75
N THR A 236 42.81 -19.80 -5.27
CA THR A 236 41.69 -20.28 -6.08
C THR A 236 40.87 -19.11 -6.57
N ILE A 237 40.62 -19.05 -7.88
CA ILE A 237 39.81 -18.02 -8.53
C ILE A 237 38.70 -18.71 -9.30
N TYR A 238 37.49 -18.18 -9.16
CA TYR A 238 36.35 -18.54 -9.98
C TYR A 238 35.93 -17.35 -10.83
N VAL A 239 35.53 -17.61 -12.08
CA VAL A 239 34.92 -16.61 -12.96
C VAL A 239 33.68 -17.15 -13.63
N SER A 240 32.67 -16.29 -13.76
CA SER A 240 31.51 -16.52 -14.62
C SER A 240 31.70 -15.76 -15.94
N THR A 241 31.36 -16.41 -17.06
CA THR A 241 31.46 -15.79 -18.39
C THR A 241 30.13 -15.82 -19.13
N ASP A 242 29.90 -14.77 -19.90
CA ASP A 242 28.79 -14.60 -20.82
C ASP A 242 29.30 -14.43 -22.28
N TYR A 243 28.38 -14.51 -23.25
CA TYR A 243 28.50 -14.39 -24.71
C TYR A 243 29.88 -14.00 -25.31
N ALA A 244 30.33 -14.75 -26.32
CA ALA A 244 31.53 -14.46 -27.12
C ALA A 244 31.17 -14.35 -28.63
N PRO A 245 31.31 -13.18 -29.28
CA PRO A 245 30.91 -13.00 -30.69
C PRO A 245 31.83 -13.67 -31.72
N ASP A 246 33.07 -14.01 -31.35
CA ASP A 246 34.08 -14.56 -32.28
C ASP A 246 34.07 -16.11 -32.32
N SER A 247 33.17 -16.77 -31.59
CA SER A 247 32.92 -18.20 -31.70
C SER A 247 31.67 -18.46 -32.53
N GLU A 248 31.72 -19.44 -33.44
CA GLU A 248 30.53 -19.93 -34.17
C GLU A 248 29.49 -20.60 -33.23
N GLU A 249 29.68 -20.53 -31.91
CA GLU A 249 28.86 -21.15 -30.89
C GLU A 249 28.74 -20.22 -29.67
N GLU A 250 27.51 -20.02 -29.18
CA GLU A 250 27.20 -19.25 -27.96
C GLU A 250 27.61 -20.06 -26.72
N TRP A 251 28.54 -19.57 -25.90
CA TRP A 251 29.01 -20.28 -24.69
C TRP A 251 28.91 -19.43 -23.43
N TYR A 252 28.38 -20.04 -22.36
CA TYR A 252 28.40 -19.53 -20.99
C TYR A 252 29.15 -20.55 -20.12
N GLY A 253 29.86 -20.09 -19.08
CA GLY A 253 30.70 -20.99 -18.33
C GLY A 253 31.14 -20.49 -16.97
N VAL A 254 31.54 -21.45 -16.15
CA VAL A 254 32.26 -21.23 -14.90
C VAL A 254 33.65 -21.79 -15.09
N TYR A 255 34.67 -20.96 -14.86
CA TYR A 255 36.07 -21.38 -14.93
C TYR A 255 36.72 -21.24 -13.57
N LYS A 256 37.63 -22.17 -13.27
CA LYS A 256 38.39 -22.24 -12.04
C LYS A 256 39.89 -22.20 -12.33
N SER A 257 40.63 -21.48 -11.52
CA SER A 257 42.08 -21.60 -11.39
C SER A 257 42.42 -21.96 -9.94
N GLU A 258 43.46 -22.77 -9.71
CA GLU A 258 43.96 -23.11 -8.37
C GLU A 258 45.41 -22.65 -8.13
N ASP A 259 45.98 -21.96 -9.10
CA ASP A 259 47.39 -21.58 -9.17
C ASP A 259 47.55 -20.08 -9.46
N SER A 260 46.68 -19.25 -8.86
CA SER A 260 46.73 -17.80 -9.02
C SER A 260 46.65 -17.38 -10.49
N SER A 261 45.68 -17.93 -11.22
CA SER A 261 45.38 -17.69 -12.64
C SER A 261 46.46 -18.12 -13.65
N ALA A 262 47.37 -19.02 -13.28
CA ALA A 262 48.38 -19.52 -14.21
C ALA A 262 47.80 -20.58 -15.16
N THR A 263 46.89 -21.42 -14.68
CA THR A 263 46.12 -22.38 -15.46
C THR A 263 44.64 -22.30 -15.12
N TRP A 264 43.80 -22.67 -16.09
CA TRP A 264 42.35 -22.60 -15.99
C TRP A 264 41.71 -23.94 -16.36
N GLN A 265 40.64 -24.28 -15.66
CA GLN A 265 39.80 -25.44 -15.90
C GLN A 265 38.35 -24.96 -16.05
N LYS A 266 37.66 -25.45 -17.09
CA LYS A 266 36.24 -25.22 -17.27
C LYS A 266 35.45 -26.16 -16.36
N MET A 267 34.71 -25.60 -15.41
CA MET A 267 33.92 -26.33 -14.41
C MET A 267 32.47 -26.51 -14.84
N TRP A 268 31.93 -25.55 -15.60
CA TRP A 268 30.59 -25.64 -16.16
C TRP A 268 30.61 -25.27 -17.64
N ASP A 269 29.89 -26.05 -18.45
CA ASP A 269 29.60 -25.76 -19.84
C ASP A 269 28.08 -25.68 -20.06
N SER A 270 27.58 -24.46 -20.30
CA SER A 270 26.14 -24.22 -20.37
C SER A 270 25.47 -24.91 -21.56
N ARG A 271 26.22 -25.29 -22.60
CA ARG A 271 25.69 -26.02 -23.77
C ARG A 271 25.02 -27.33 -23.42
N ASN A 272 25.42 -27.94 -22.31
CA ASN A 272 24.89 -29.21 -21.82
C ASN A 272 23.82 -29.02 -20.73
N SER A 273 23.29 -27.81 -20.57
CA SER A 273 22.36 -27.46 -19.50
C SER A 273 21.16 -26.67 -20.02
N GLU A 274 20.04 -26.75 -19.32
CA GLU A 274 18.84 -25.94 -19.60
C GLU A 274 18.95 -24.48 -19.07
N VAL A 275 20.15 -24.05 -18.65
CA VAL A 275 20.39 -22.71 -18.09
C VAL A 275 20.77 -21.75 -19.20
N ALA A 276 20.05 -20.62 -19.30
CA ALA A 276 20.27 -19.69 -20.39
C ALA A 276 21.49 -18.79 -20.19
N ARG A 277 21.87 -18.40 -18.96
CA ARG A 277 23.06 -17.59 -18.63
C ARG A 277 23.53 -17.84 -17.21
N ILE A 278 24.84 -17.67 -16.98
CA ILE A 278 25.44 -17.64 -15.63
C ILE A 278 25.88 -16.21 -15.37
N THR A 279 25.42 -15.62 -14.27
CA THR A 279 25.60 -14.18 -13.99
C THR A 279 26.63 -13.92 -12.90
N HIS A 280 26.54 -14.60 -11.77
CA HIS A 280 27.47 -14.42 -10.64
C HIS A 280 28.05 -15.74 -10.18
N VAL A 281 29.22 -15.67 -9.54
CA VAL A 281 29.85 -16.79 -8.85
C VAL A 281 30.35 -16.30 -7.50
N ALA A 282 29.96 -16.99 -6.44
CA ALA A 282 30.46 -16.74 -5.10
C ALA A 282 31.10 -18.01 -4.54
N VAL A 283 32.26 -17.86 -3.89
CA VAL A 283 32.96 -18.93 -3.20
C VAL A 283 32.96 -18.67 -1.70
N ASP A 284 32.74 -19.73 -0.93
CA ASP A 284 32.77 -19.68 0.52
C ASP A 284 34.20 -19.28 0.98
N PRO A 285 34.35 -18.22 1.78
CA PRO A 285 35.67 -17.76 2.23
C PRO A 285 36.37 -18.77 3.15
N SER A 286 35.63 -19.74 3.71
CA SER A 286 36.13 -20.79 4.59
C SER A 286 36.39 -22.12 3.87
N ASP A 287 35.70 -22.38 2.74
CA ASP A 287 35.88 -23.58 1.92
C ASP A 287 35.89 -23.25 0.42
N LYS A 288 37.09 -23.29 -0.18
CA LYS A 288 37.29 -23.04 -1.62
C LYS A 288 36.54 -23.99 -2.56
N ASN A 289 36.01 -25.11 -2.07
CA ASN A 289 35.23 -26.06 -2.87
C ASN A 289 33.73 -25.83 -2.75
N HIS A 290 33.30 -25.03 -1.77
CA HIS A 290 31.91 -24.67 -1.59
C HIS A 290 31.62 -23.40 -2.39
N ILE A 291 30.88 -23.54 -3.49
CA ILE A 291 30.59 -22.44 -4.41
C ILE A 291 29.13 -22.44 -4.82
N ILE A 292 28.62 -21.25 -5.07
CA ILE A 292 27.28 -21.01 -5.58
C ILE A 292 27.35 -20.13 -6.81
N VAL A 293 26.53 -20.45 -7.81
CA VAL A 293 26.40 -19.65 -9.03
C VAL A 293 24.96 -19.30 -9.28
N SER A 294 24.72 -18.10 -9.81
CA SER A 294 23.39 -17.68 -10.21
C SER A 294 23.15 -17.86 -11.71
N GLY A 295 22.06 -18.56 -12.03
CA GLY A 295 21.57 -18.79 -13.39
C GLY A 295 20.45 -17.83 -13.80
N SER A 296 20.09 -17.83 -15.08
CA SER A 296 18.85 -17.23 -15.60
C SER A 296 17.82 -18.31 -16.03
N ASN A 297 16.57 -17.89 -16.26
CA ASN A 297 15.42 -18.71 -16.72
C ASN A 297 15.02 -19.87 -15.79
N ASP A 298 14.11 -19.61 -14.85
CA ASP A 298 13.49 -20.56 -13.89
C ASP A 298 14.46 -21.37 -13.00
N LYS A 299 15.78 -21.24 -13.19
CA LYS A 299 16.82 -21.96 -12.43
C LYS A 299 17.81 -20.98 -11.78
N PRO A 300 17.47 -20.45 -10.60
CA PRO A 300 18.15 -19.29 -10.05
C PRO A 300 19.54 -19.59 -9.47
N PHE A 301 19.70 -20.71 -8.76
CA PHE A 301 20.97 -21.00 -8.08
C PHE A 301 21.39 -22.46 -8.27
N PHE A 302 22.70 -22.64 -8.38
CA PHE A 302 23.35 -23.95 -8.39
C PHE A 302 24.46 -23.96 -7.37
N LEU A 303 24.47 -25.01 -6.55
CA LEU A 303 25.42 -25.21 -5.48
C LEU A 303 26.41 -26.32 -5.85
N SER A 304 27.66 -26.18 -5.44
CA SER A 304 28.67 -27.22 -5.55
C SER A 304 29.49 -27.26 -4.27
N TYR A 305 29.79 -28.47 -3.80
CA TYR A 305 30.65 -28.75 -2.64
C TYR A 305 32.00 -29.36 -3.03
N ASP A 306 32.26 -29.51 -4.33
CA ASP A 306 33.48 -30.13 -4.88
C ASP A 306 34.20 -29.20 -5.87
N GLY A 307 33.99 -27.90 -5.68
CA GLY A 307 34.65 -26.84 -6.43
C GLY A 307 34.18 -26.70 -7.87
N GLY A 308 32.94 -27.11 -8.16
CA GLY A 308 32.31 -27.01 -9.48
C GLY A 308 32.45 -28.26 -10.34
N THR A 309 32.87 -29.39 -9.77
CA THR A 309 32.95 -30.66 -10.52
C THR A 309 31.56 -31.27 -10.69
N THR A 310 30.73 -31.16 -9.65
CA THR A 310 29.31 -31.51 -9.68
C THR A 310 28.47 -30.36 -9.16
N TRP A 311 27.23 -30.29 -9.64
CA TRP A 311 26.33 -29.19 -9.36
C TRP A 311 24.95 -29.69 -8.95
N LYS A 312 24.45 -29.15 -7.86
CA LYS A 312 23.09 -29.34 -7.35
C LYS A 312 22.27 -28.13 -7.74
N TYR A 313 21.21 -28.37 -8.52
CA TYR A 313 20.19 -27.33 -8.74
C TYR A 313 19.43 -27.09 -7.43
N LEU A 314 19.37 -25.83 -7.02
CA LEU A 314 18.59 -25.40 -5.87
C LEU A 314 17.26 -24.84 -6.39
N GLY A 315 16.21 -25.65 -6.29
CA GLY A 315 14.86 -25.14 -6.47
C GLY A 315 14.54 -24.15 -5.34
N LEU A 316 13.94 -23.02 -5.67
CA LEU A 316 13.31 -22.19 -4.64
C LEU A 316 12.01 -22.89 -4.20
N GLU A 317 11.67 -22.80 -2.91
CA GLU A 317 10.37 -23.31 -2.41
C GLU A 317 9.19 -22.63 -3.12
N GLU A 318 9.41 -21.44 -3.66
CA GLU A 318 8.48 -20.68 -4.48
C GLU A 318 8.80 -20.90 -5.97
N SER A 319 7.84 -21.40 -6.73
CA SER A 319 7.99 -21.91 -8.10
C SER A 319 8.22 -20.86 -9.19
N GLU A 320 8.96 -19.79 -8.92
CA GLU A 320 9.06 -18.64 -9.83
C GLU A 320 10.49 -18.27 -10.25
N PRO A 321 10.67 -17.81 -11.51
CA PRO A 321 11.96 -17.40 -12.04
C PRO A 321 12.55 -16.19 -11.33
N ILE A 322 13.83 -16.28 -11.00
CA ILE A 322 14.67 -15.08 -10.88
C ILE A 322 15.06 -14.66 -12.30
N GLN A 323 14.70 -13.44 -12.70
CA GLN A 323 15.05 -12.94 -14.04
C GLN A 323 16.58 -12.78 -14.15
N TYR A 324 17.20 -12.08 -13.20
CA TYR A 324 18.65 -11.99 -13.04
C TYR A 324 19.04 -11.54 -11.62
N THR A 325 20.26 -11.92 -11.22
CA THR A 325 20.90 -11.56 -9.94
C THR A 325 21.83 -10.37 -10.15
N HIS A 326 21.90 -9.45 -9.18
CA HIS A 326 22.76 -8.25 -9.21
C HIS A 326 23.96 -8.34 -8.25
N ALA A 327 23.85 -9.17 -7.22
CA ALA A 327 24.92 -9.49 -6.29
C ALA A 327 24.63 -10.84 -5.64
N LEU A 328 25.68 -11.62 -5.40
CA LEU A 328 25.65 -12.93 -4.75
C LEU A 328 26.93 -13.05 -3.94
N GLU A 329 26.85 -13.14 -2.62
CA GLU A 329 28.03 -13.14 -1.76
C GLU A 329 27.87 -14.06 -0.54
N PHE A 330 28.93 -14.80 -0.22
CA PHE A 330 29.05 -15.55 1.03
C PHE A 330 29.48 -14.64 2.17
N THR A 331 28.92 -14.89 3.34
CA THR A 331 29.41 -14.34 4.60
C THR A 331 30.45 -15.28 5.24
N ASN A 332 31.22 -14.77 6.19
CA ASN A 332 32.20 -15.57 6.94
C ASN A 332 31.58 -16.60 7.89
N ASP A 333 30.26 -16.54 8.11
CA ASP A 333 29.54 -17.45 9.02
C ASP A 333 28.66 -18.48 8.30
N GLY A 334 28.80 -18.60 6.97
CA GLY A 334 28.10 -19.61 6.15
C GLY A 334 26.79 -19.13 5.52
N ARG A 335 26.28 -17.94 5.90
CA ARG A 335 25.12 -17.36 5.21
C ARG A 335 25.48 -16.93 3.79
N VAL A 336 24.47 -16.96 2.91
CA VAL A 336 24.59 -16.48 1.53
C VAL A 336 23.53 -15.42 1.29
N TYR A 337 23.94 -14.29 0.72
CA TYR A 337 23.05 -13.18 0.38
C TYR A 337 22.98 -12.98 -1.13
N ALA A 338 21.78 -12.65 -1.62
CA ALA A 338 21.55 -12.34 -3.02
C ALA A 338 20.56 -11.18 -3.19
N THR A 339 20.83 -10.32 -4.16
CA THR A 339 19.89 -9.27 -4.61
C THR A 339 19.47 -9.53 -6.04
N THR A 340 18.20 -9.36 -6.38
CA THR A 340 17.65 -9.71 -7.69
C THR A 340 16.69 -8.66 -8.22
N TYR A 341 16.38 -8.72 -9.52
CA TYR A 341 15.57 -7.69 -10.19
C TYR A 341 14.12 -7.58 -9.68
N TYR A 342 13.52 -8.63 -9.11
CA TYR A 342 12.17 -8.53 -8.53
C TYR A 342 12.14 -8.81 -7.02
N ARG A 343 13.20 -9.42 -6.49
CA ARG A 343 13.32 -9.69 -5.06
C ARG A 343 14.47 -8.85 -4.53
N PRO A 344 14.17 -7.76 -3.80
CA PRO A 344 15.17 -6.81 -3.34
C PRO A 344 16.32 -7.50 -2.59
N PHE A 345 15.99 -8.49 -1.77
CA PHE A 345 16.97 -9.26 -1.01
C PHE A 345 16.47 -10.67 -0.72
N MET A 346 17.35 -11.65 -0.86
CA MET A 346 17.16 -13.03 -0.42
C MET A 346 18.37 -13.49 0.38
N LYS A 347 18.13 -14.41 1.32
CA LYS A 347 19.20 -15.03 2.10
C LYS A 347 19.00 -16.53 2.27
N SER A 348 20.12 -17.23 2.36
CA SER A 348 20.23 -18.58 2.91
C SER A 348 20.97 -18.52 4.25
N VAL A 349 20.52 -19.33 5.20
CA VAL A 349 21.11 -19.47 6.54
C VAL A 349 21.63 -20.89 6.82
N ASP A 350 21.68 -21.70 5.76
CA ASP A 350 22.04 -23.11 5.77
C ASP A 350 22.99 -23.41 4.60
N ASP A 351 24.06 -22.61 4.50
CA ASP A 351 25.16 -22.82 3.55
C ASP A 351 24.70 -22.82 2.07
N GLY A 352 23.66 -22.05 1.75
CA GLY A 352 23.12 -21.93 0.40
C GLY A 352 22.05 -22.97 0.05
N GLU A 353 21.71 -23.90 0.94
CA GLU A 353 20.76 -25.00 0.65
C GLU A 353 19.31 -24.55 0.48
N THR A 354 18.82 -23.67 1.36
CA THR A 354 17.47 -23.10 1.30
C THR A 354 17.50 -21.58 1.27
N TRP A 355 16.59 -21.00 0.50
CA TRP A 355 16.55 -19.57 0.24
C TRP A 355 15.21 -18.98 0.67
N LYS A 356 15.27 -17.86 1.38
CA LYS A 356 14.10 -17.09 1.81
C LYS A 356 14.22 -15.64 1.39
N TRP A 357 13.09 -15.07 1.02
CA TRP A 357 12.96 -13.66 0.70
C TRP A 357 12.62 -12.84 1.95
N PHE A 358 13.21 -11.65 2.07
CA PHE A 358 12.95 -10.70 3.15
C PHE A 358 12.90 -9.28 2.60
N ALA A 359 11.75 -8.61 2.78
CA ALA A 359 11.58 -7.20 2.39
C ALA A 359 10.79 -6.39 3.43
N GLU A 360 10.75 -6.87 4.68
CA GLU A 360 10.07 -6.13 5.73
C GLU A 360 10.78 -4.80 5.97
N GLY A 361 10.10 -3.68 5.68
CA GLY A 361 10.66 -2.33 5.83
C GLY A 361 11.34 -1.77 4.57
N ILE A 362 11.25 -2.47 3.44
CA ILE A 362 11.54 -1.92 2.11
C ILE A 362 10.24 -1.31 1.55
N ASP A 363 10.26 -0.05 1.14
CA ASP A 363 9.08 0.66 0.63
C ASP A 363 8.58 0.02 -0.66
N ARG A 364 7.25 0.00 -0.80
CA ARG A 364 6.54 -0.67 -1.89
C ARG A 364 5.86 0.35 -2.79
N SER A 365 5.58 -0.05 -4.04
CA SER A 365 4.97 0.89 -4.98
C SER A 365 3.59 1.29 -4.44
N THR A 366 3.25 2.57 -4.57
CA THR A 366 1.90 3.07 -4.34
C THR A 366 0.91 2.26 -5.18
N ILE A 367 -0.10 1.68 -4.52
CA ILE A 367 -1.15 0.91 -5.20
C ILE A 367 -2.19 1.86 -5.77
N THR A 368 -2.16 2.06 -7.08
CA THR A 368 -3.06 2.97 -7.78
C THR A 368 -4.35 2.29 -8.21
N SER A 369 -4.35 0.98 -8.38
CA SER A 369 -5.54 0.18 -8.68
C SER A 369 -5.41 -1.26 -8.17
N LEU A 370 -6.55 -1.89 -7.90
CA LEU A 370 -6.62 -3.26 -7.38
C LEU A 370 -7.86 -3.96 -7.94
N GLU A 371 -7.72 -5.18 -8.44
CA GLU A 371 -8.86 -5.96 -8.97
C GLU A 371 -8.72 -7.45 -8.62
N LEU A 372 -9.82 -8.06 -8.17
CA LEU A 372 -9.83 -9.48 -7.81
C LEU A 372 -10.11 -10.33 -9.04
N HIS A 373 -9.44 -11.48 -9.12
CA HIS A 373 -9.74 -12.44 -10.18
C HIS A 373 -11.14 -13.06 -9.94
N PRO A 374 -12.03 -13.08 -10.95
CA PRO A 374 -13.44 -13.45 -10.75
C PRO A 374 -13.62 -14.92 -10.32
N ALA A 375 -12.70 -15.81 -10.69
CA ALA A 375 -12.78 -17.24 -10.38
C ALA A 375 -11.77 -17.72 -9.33
N ASN A 376 -10.86 -16.86 -8.86
CA ASN A 376 -9.82 -17.26 -7.90
C ASN A 376 -9.61 -16.17 -6.85
N ARG A 377 -10.14 -16.39 -5.64
CA ARG A 377 -10.06 -15.44 -4.52
C ARG A 377 -8.65 -15.18 -3.99
N ASN A 378 -7.70 -16.06 -4.29
CA ASN A 378 -6.30 -15.86 -3.95
C ASN A 378 -5.54 -15.13 -5.06
N ALA A 379 -6.18 -14.90 -6.21
CA ALA A 379 -5.61 -14.15 -7.30
C ALA A 379 -6.09 -12.71 -7.34
N VAL A 380 -5.13 -11.79 -7.30
CA VAL A 380 -5.37 -10.34 -7.25
C VAL A 380 -4.38 -9.65 -8.16
N ILE A 381 -4.86 -8.69 -8.95
CA ILE A 381 -4.02 -7.83 -9.77
C ILE A 381 -3.93 -6.46 -9.10
N ALA A 382 -2.71 -5.97 -8.93
CA ALA A 382 -2.41 -4.64 -8.43
C ALA A 382 -1.72 -3.81 -9.52
N GLY A 383 -2.28 -2.64 -9.79
CA GLY A 383 -1.67 -1.60 -10.59
C GLY A 383 -0.88 -0.64 -9.71
N THR A 384 0.25 -0.17 -10.22
CA THR A 384 1.24 0.58 -9.43
C THR A 384 1.59 1.92 -10.06
N LYS A 385 2.12 2.84 -9.25
CA LYS A 385 2.48 4.20 -9.67
C LYS A 385 3.59 4.26 -10.71
N ASP A 386 4.41 3.22 -10.82
CA ASP A 386 5.44 3.05 -11.84
C ASP A 386 4.91 2.45 -13.17
N GLY A 387 3.59 2.40 -13.34
CA GLY A 387 2.97 2.02 -14.62
C GLY A 387 2.85 0.51 -14.81
N ALA A 388 3.06 -0.27 -13.75
CA ALA A 388 3.15 -1.72 -13.85
C ALA A 388 1.95 -2.45 -13.25
N LEU A 389 1.71 -3.65 -13.80
CA LEU A 389 0.75 -4.60 -13.27
C LEU A 389 1.47 -5.74 -12.60
N HIS A 390 0.99 -6.07 -11.41
CA HIS A 390 1.45 -7.19 -10.62
C HIS A 390 0.29 -8.13 -10.33
N ILE A 391 0.53 -9.43 -10.33
CA ILE A 391 -0.46 -10.45 -10.02
C ILE A 391 0.05 -11.42 -8.95
N THR A 392 -0.81 -11.71 -7.98
CA THR A 392 -0.63 -12.85 -7.07
C THR A 392 -1.63 -13.95 -7.43
N TYR A 393 -1.35 -15.20 -7.06
CA TYR A 393 -2.29 -16.33 -7.14
C TYR A 393 -2.46 -17.07 -5.80
N ASP A 394 -1.72 -16.67 -4.77
CA ASP A 394 -1.59 -17.37 -3.49
C ASP A 394 -2.00 -16.52 -2.27
N GLY A 395 -2.73 -15.43 -2.53
CA GLY A 395 -3.19 -14.51 -1.51
C GLY A 395 -2.18 -13.44 -1.13
N GLY A 396 -1.32 -13.06 -2.06
CA GLY A 396 -0.31 -12.03 -1.84
C GLY A 396 0.92 -12.54 -1.09
N LYS A 397 1.15 -13.85 -1.00
CA LYS A 397 2.43 -14.36 -0.50
C LYS A 397 3.50 -14.14 -1.55
N VAL A 398 3.15 -14.20 -2.82
CA VAL A 398 4.03 -13.86 -3.95
C VAL A 398 3.30 -12.95 -4.95
N TRP A 399 4.01 -11.94 -5.47
CA TRP A 399 3.53 -11.01 -6.50
C TRP A 399 4.45 -11.02 -7.72
N ASN A 400 3.86 -11.17 -8.90
CA ASN A 400 4.56 -11.19 -10.18
C ASN A 400 4.27 -9.95 -10.99
N ARG A 401 5.30 -9.18 -11.36
CA ARG A 401 5.17 -8.18 -12.42
C ARG A 401 5.05 -8.89 -13.76
N PHE A 402 4.02 -8.58 -14.54
CA PHE A 402 3.81 -9.21 -15.85
C PHE A 402 3.62 -8.20 -17.00
N PHE A 403 3.64 -6.89 -16.67
CA PHE A 403 3.44 -5.79 -17.60
C PHE A 403 3.92 -4.48 -16.95
N GLY A 404 4.40 -3.51 -17.75
CA GLY A 404 4.67 -2.16 -17.22
C GLY A 404 5.92 -1.45 -17.76
N ASP A 405 6.84 -2.17 -18.40
CA ASP A 405 8.19 -1.64 -18.69
C ASP A 405 8.16 -0.52 -19.75
N GLU A 406 7.18 -0.53 -20.64
CA GLU A 406 6.98 0.53 -21.64
C GLU A 406 6.23 1.79 -21.12
N PHE A 407 5.73 1.78 -19.87
CA PHE A 407 4.93 2.89 -19.30
C PHE A 407 5.70 3.71 -18.26
N GLU A 408 7.03 3.79 -18.38
CA GLU A 408 7.88 4.51 -17.44
C GLU A 408 7.43 5.98 -17.31
N GLY A 409 7.07 6.38 -16.09
CA GLY A 409 6.54 7.72 -15.81
C GLY A 409 5.03 7.89 -15.99
N SER A 410 4.27 6.80 -16.20
CA SER A 410 2.81 6.71 -16.08
C SER A 410 2.41 5.79 -14.91
N TYR A 411 1.12 5.72 -14.57
CA TYR A 411 0.58 4.80 -13.56
C TYR A 411 -0.68 4.07 -14.05
N ILE A 412 -0.98 2.92 -13.45
CA ILE A 412 -2.20 2.15 -13.76
C ILE A 412 -3.36 2.65 -12.91
N ALA A 413 -4.25 3.45 -13.51
CA ALA A 413 -5.39 4.03 -12.83
C ALA A 413 -6.56 3.05 -12.63
N ALA A 414 -6.80 2.17 -13.61
CA ALA A 414 -7.92 1.24 -13.59
C ALA A 414 -7.57 -0.13 -14.16
N ILE A 415 -8.13 -1.18 -13.56
CA ILE A 415 -8.03 -2.57 -14.02
C ILE A 415 -9.44 -3.17 -13.97
N LYS A 416 -9.86 -3.85 -15.03
CA LYS A 416 -11.12 -4.62 -15.07
C LYS A 416 -10.95 -5.91 -15.85
N PHE A 417 -11.47 -7.00 -15.29
CA PHE A 417 -11.68 -8.24 -16.04
C PHE A 417 -12.91 -8.14 -16.92
N ASP A 418 -12.86 -8.75 -18.12
CA ASP A 418 -14.06 -8.96 -18.93
C ASP A 418 -14.98 -9.97 -18.20
N PRO A 419 -16.22 -9.60 -17.85
CA PRO A 419 -17.15 -10.49 -17.15
C PRO A 419 -17.47 -11.78 -17.92
N SER A 420 -17.37 -11.74 -19.25
CA SER A 420 -17.62 -12.88 -20.13
C SER A 420 -16.36 -13.72 -20.42
N ASN A 421 -15.17 -13.18 -20.12
CA ASN A 421 -13.90 -13.85 -20.35
C ASN A 421 -12.85 -13.42 -19.31
N SER A 422 -12.71 -14.20 -18.25
CA SER A 422 -11.72 -13.95 -17.18
C SER A 422 -10.24 -13.94 -17.62
N GLY A 423 -9.92 -14.39 -18.84
CA GLY A 423 -8.57 -14.26 -19.42
C GLY A 423 -8.31 -12.92 -20.11
N LYS A 424 -9.33 -12.05 -20.22
CA LYS A 424 -9.24 -10.76 -20.88
C LYS A 424 -9.33 -9.62 -19.87
N LEU A 425 -8.40 -8.67 -20.01
CA LEU A 425 -8.22 -7.53 -19.13
C LEU A 425 -8.32 -6.23 -19.90
N TYR A 426 -8.87 -5.23 -19.23
CA TYR A 426 -8.92 -3.84 -19.65
C TYR A 426 -8.17 -3.00 -18.63
N ILE A 427 -7.29 -2.12 -19.11
CA ILE A 427 -6.51 -1.25 -18.23
C ILE A 427 -6.58 0.20 -18.70
N GLY A 428 -6.61 1.10 -17.72
CA GLY A 428 -6.50 2.54 -17.91
C GLY A 428 -5.15 3.02 -17.40
N VAL A 429 -4.39 3.68 -18.27
CA VAL A 429 -3.06 4.23 -17.98
C VAL A 429 -3.15 5.76 -18.00
N SER A 430 -2.63 6.38 -16.94
CA SER A 430 -2.66 7.84 -16.74
C SER A 430 -1.30 8.37 -16.29
N GLY A 431 -1.01 9.65 -16.54
CA GLY A 431 0.29 10.26 -16.20
C GLY A 431 0.25 11.06 -14.89
N PRO A 432 1.39 11.23 -14.18
CA PRO A 432 1.45 12.16 -13.07
C PRO A 432 1.37 13.60 -13.59
N MET A 433 0.68 14.45 -12.83
CA MET A 433 0.50 15.88 -13.11
C MET A 433 1.84 16.60 -13.23
N ASP A 434 2.04 17.41 -14.28
CA ASP A 434 3.20 18.28 -14.38
C ASP A 434 3.01 19.51 -13.50
N VAL A 435 3.62 19.46 -12.31
CA VAL A 435 3.54 20.51 -11.29
C VAL A 435 4.16 21.85 -11.74
N LYS A 436 5.07 21.85 -12.72
CA LYS A 436 5.73 23.09 -13.21
C LYS A 436 4.88 23.81 -14.25
N THR A 437 4.13 23.08 -15.05
CA THR A 437 3.29 23.67 -16.10
C THR A 437 1.82 23.78 -15.69
N GLY A 438 1.43 23.14 -14.57
CA GLY A 438 0.04 23.02 -14.15
C GLY A 438 -0.81 22.22 -15.14
N ARG A 439 -0.18 21.52 -16.09
CA ARG A 439 -0.85 20.72 -17.10
C ARG A 439 -1.08 19.32 -16.55
N TYR A 440 -2.35 18.94 -16.51
CA TYR A 440 -2.80 17.55 -16.40
C TYR A 440 -2.66 16.80 -17.74
N TYR A 441 -2.50 17.52 -18.86
CA TYR A 441 -2.15 16.90 -20.12
C TYR A 441 -0.74 16.38 -20.00
N GLY A 442 -0.62 15.05 -19.99
CA GLY A 442 0.62 14.32 -19.92
C GLY A 442 1.74 15.00 -20.71
N ALA A 443 2.96 14.87 -20.20
CA ALA A 443 4.11 15.19 -21.00
C ALA A 443 3.93 14.52 -22.39
N PRO A 444 4.06 15.24 -23.51
CA PRO A 444 3.74 14.78 -24.87
C PRO A 444 4.57 13.58 -25.38
N TRP A 445 5.27 12.90 -24.47
CA TRP A 445 6.14 11.76 -24.70
C TRP A 445 5.69 10.51 -23.91
N ARG A 446 4.59 10.57 -23.14
CA ARG A 446 4.12 9.46 -22.27
C ARG A 446 2.96 8.70 -22.87
N ASP A 447 3.02 7.37 -22.79
CA ASP A 447 2.01 6.46 -23.36
C ASP A 447 0.83 6.26 -22.39
N THR A 448 -0.09 7.24 -22.33
CA THR A 448 -1.36 7.14 -21.57
C THR A 448 -2.48 6.55 -22.44
N GLY A 449 -3.50 5.94 -21.84
CA GLY A 449 -4.61 5.42 -22.63
C GLY A 449 -5.43 4.26 -22.07
N PHE A 450 -6.30 3.72 -22.93
CA PHE A 450 -7.06 2.50 -22.70
C PHE A 450 -6.43 1.34 -23.46
N TYR A 451 -6.10 0.26 -22.75
CA TYR A 451 -5.48 -0.93 -23.35
C TYR A 451 -6.28 -2.18 -23.06
N VAL A 452 -6.22 -3.12 -24.00
CA VAL A 452 -6.89 -4.41 -23.93
C VAL A 452 -5.87 -5.52 -24.05
N SER A 453 -5.96 -6.53 -23.19
CA SER A 453 -5.11 -7.72 -23.30
C SER A 453 -5.57 -8.61 -24.46
N ASN A 454 -4.60 -9.17 -25.17
CA ASN A 454 -4.80 -10.15 -26.23
C ASN A 454 -4.52 -11.56 -25.71
N GLU A 455 -4.94 -12.58 -26.45
CA GLU A 455 -4.75 -14.00 -26.10
C GLU A 455 -3.26 -14.43 -26.01
N ASP A 456 -2.34 -13.65 -26.59
CA ASP A 456 -0.90 -13.88 -26.58
C ASP A 456 -0.14 -13.04 -25.55
N ASN A 457 -0.83 -12.52 -24.52
CA ASN A 457 -0.28 -11.60 -23.51
C ASN A 457 0.29 -10.29 -24.07
N LYS A 458 -0.01 -9.94 -25.32
CA LYS A 458 0.24 -8.60 -25.86
C LYS A 458 -0.89 -7.65 -25.52
N TRP A 459 -0.60 -6.36 -25.57
CA TRP A 459 -1.56 -5.31 -25.28
C TRP A 459 -1.82 -4.46 -26.51
N THR A 460 -3.09 -4.18 -26.74
CA THR A 460 -3.53 -3.32 -27.84
C THR A 460 -4.08 -2.03 -27.26
N LYS A 461 -3.49 -0.90 -27.64
CA LYS A 461 -4.04 0.43 -27.34
C LYS A 461 -5.31 0.67 -28.16
N ALA A 462 -6.39 1.13 -27.52
CA ALA A 462 -7.61 1.48 -28.23
C ALA A 462 -7.40 2.71 -29.13
N VAL A 463 -8.26 2.85 -30.14
CA VAL A 463 -8.25 3.99 -31.08
C VAL A 463 -9.53 4.81 -30.88
N GLY A 464 -9.44 6.13 -31.05
CA GLY A 464 -10.62 7.02 -31.04
C GLY A 464 -10.95 7.65 -29.70
N LEU A 465 -10.11 7.47 -28.68
CA LEU A 465 -10.16 8.16 -27.39
C LEU A 465 -9.16 9.33 -27.35
N ASN A 466 -9.05 10.13 -28.42
CA ASN A 466 -8.03 11.18 -28.48
C ASN A 466 -8.53 12.51 -27.93
N HIS A 467 -7.62 13.33 -27.41
CA HIS A 467 -7.95 14.65 -26.89
C HIS A 467 -8.55 15.54 -28.00
N PRO A 468 -9.64 16.29 -27.74
CA PRO A 468 -10.29 17.10 -28.76
C PRO A 468 -9.39 18.18 -29.38
N GLN A 469 -8.49 18.77 -28.57
CA GLN A 469 -7.60 19.85 -28.99
C GLN A 469 -6.21 19.34 -29.40
N GLU A 470 -5.80 18.17 -28.92
CA GLU A 470 -4.48 17.58 -29.18
C GLU A 470 -4.65 16.15 -29.69
N LYS A 471 -5.07 16.03 -30.95
CA LYS A 471 -5.54 14.77 -31.55
C LYS A 471 -4.50 13.65 -31.61
N ASP A 472 -3.23 13.98 -31.42
CA ASP A 472 -2.12 13.03 -31.40
C ASP A 472 -1.97 12.33 -30.03
N PHE A 473 -2.64 12.83 -28.98
CA PHE A 473 -2.60 12.25 -27.63
C PHE A 473 -3.92 11.57 -27.28
N GLN A 474 -3.81 10.40 -26.65
CA GLN A 474 -4.96 9.69 -26.09
C GLN A 474 -5.34 10.29 -24.74
N LEU A 475 -6.64 10.23 -24.42
CA LEU A 475 -7.20 10.64 -23.15
C LEU A 475 -6.65 9.76 -22.02
N GLU A 476 -6.42 10.40 -20.88
CA GLU A 476 -6.11 9.71 -19.64
C GLU A 476 -7.36 9.04 -19.09
N ILE A 477 -7.22 7.77 -18.73
CA ILE A 477 -8.34 6.94 -18.27
C ILE A 477 -8.22 6.80 -16.76
N TYR A 478 -9.20 7.33 -16.03
CA TYR A 478 -9.24 7.28 -14.57
C TYR A 478 -9.99 6.04 -14.06
N ASP A 479 -11.10 5.69 -14.68
CA ASP A 479 -11.90 4.52 -14.30
C ASP A 479 -12.54 3.85 -15.51
N ILE A 480 -12.84 2.56 -15.37
CA ILE A 480 -13.44 1.70 -16.40
C ILE A 480 -14.63 0.99 -15.78
N LEU A 481 -15.80 1.13 -16.41
CA LEU A 481 -17.01 0.40 -16.07
C LEU A 481 -17.45 -0.49 -17.23
N ILE A 482 -17.60 -1.79 -16.96
CA ILE A 482 -18.13 -2.78 -17.90
C ILE A 482 -19.49 -3.22 -17.38
N LEU A 483 -20.52 -3.18 -18.23
CA LEU A 483 -21.85 -3.55 -17.79
C LEU A 483 -21.96 -5.08 -17.60
N PRO A 484 -22.47 -5.55 -16.43
CA PRO A 484 -22.48 -6.98 -16.13
C PRO A 484 -23.37 -7.83 -17.06
N GLU A 485 -24.56 -7.35 -17.45
CA GLU A 485 -25.46 -8.14 -18.31
C GLU A 485 -25.11 -7.99 -19.79
N ASN A 486 -24.49 -6.85 -20.17
CA ASN A 486 -24.01 -6.60 -21.52
C ASN A 486 -22.56 -6.07 -21.56
N PRO A 487 -21.54 -6.95 -21.48
CA PRO A 487 -20.14 -6.56 -21.40
C PRO A 487 -19.58 -5.95 -22.69
N ARG A 488 -20.39 -5.85 -23.77
CA ARG A 488 -20.04 -5.05 -24.95
C ARG A 488 -20.13 -3.56 -24.69
N ILE A 489 -20.92 -3.16 -23.70
CA ILE A 489 -21.03 -1.76 -23.30
C ILE A 489 -19.94 -1.49 -22.27
N ILE A 490 -19.01 -0.61 -22.64
CA ILE A 490 -17.92 -0.16 -21.77
C ILE A 490 -18.00 1.34 -21.68
N LEU A 491 -17.92 1.86 -20.45
CA LEU A 491 -17.76 3.28 -20.18
C LEU A 491 -16.38 3.53 -19.60
N VAL A 492 -15.75 4.62 -20.05
CA VAL A 492 -14.49 5.09 -19.49
C VAL A 492 -14.66 6.51 -19.00
N ALA A 493 -14.17 6.75 -17.79
CA ALA A 493 -14.15 8.04 -17.15
C ALA A 493 -12.76 8.67 -17.38
N THR A 494 -12.73 9.92 -17.86
CA THR A 494 -11.50 10.61 -18.26
C THR A 494 -11.15 11.77 -17.32
N SER A 495 -9.88 12.18 -17.30
CA SER A 495 -9.39 13.21 -16.40
C SER A 495 -9.94 14.62 -16.67
N SER A 496 -10.35 14.91 -17.91
CA SER A 496 -10.81 16.25 -18.30
C SER A 496 -11.98 16.31 -19.29
N GLU A 497 -12.35 15.20 -19.94
CA GLU A 497 -13.32 15.20 -21.05
C GLU A 497 -14.61 14.42 -20.74
N GLY A 498 -14.85 14.11 -19.46
CA GLY A 498 -16.04 13.40 -19.01
C GLY A 498 -16.01 11.92 -19.35
N VAL A 499 -17.15 11.40 -19.79
CA VAL A 499 -17.41 9.98 -20.01
C VAL A 499 -17.43 9.66 -21.51
N TYR A 500 -16.74 8.59 -21.89
CA TYR A 500 -16.83 7.99 -23.22
C TYR A 500 -17.44 6.61 -23.12
N ARG A 501 -18.20 6.24 -24.15
CA ARG A 501 -18.94 4.98 -24.22
C ARG A 501 -18.62 4.22 -25.49
N SER A 502 -18.43 2.92 -25.34
CA SER A 502 -18.31 1.93 -26.41
C SER A 502 -19.50 0.98 -26.37
N GLU A 503 -19.97 0.52 -27.53
CA GLU A 503 -21.04 -0.49 -27.66
C GLU A 503 -20.55 -1.81 -28.29
N ASP A 504 -19.26 -1.89 -28.59
CA ASP A 504 -18.65 -3.01 -29.33
C ASP A 504 -17.45 -3.63 -28.61
N GLY A 505 -17.40 -3.47 -27.28
CA GLY A 505 -16.38 -4.04 -26.41
C GLY A 505 -15.05 -3.30 -26.45
N GLY A 506 -15.09 -1.99 -26.72
CA GLY A 506 -13.94 -1.08 -26.69
C GLY A 506 -13.26 -0.86 -28.05
N LYS A 507 -13.89 -1.27 -29.17
CA LYS A 507 -13.31 -1.11 -30.52
C LYS A 507 -13.58 0.28 -31.09
N ALA A 508 -14.75 0.85 -30.81
CA ALA A 508 -15.13 2.20 -31.16
C ALA A 508 -15.70 2.94 -29.95
N TRP A 509 -15.45 4.25 -29.92
CA TRP A 509 -15.78 5.12 -28.78
C TRP A 509 -16.54 6.35 -29.24
N LYS A 510 -17.46 6.81 -28.40
CA LYS A 510 -18.21 8.06 -28.55
C LYS A 510 -18.27 8.79 -27.23
N GLU A 511 -18.24 10.11 -27.27
CA GLU A 511 -18.53 10.95 -26.12
C GLU A 511 -19.96 10.66 -25.62
N ALA A 512 -20.13 10.56 -24.30
CA ALA A 512 -21.39 10.21 -23.64
C ALA A 512 -21.70 11.18 -22.50
N ASN A 513 -21.56 12.49 -22.78
CA ASN A 513 -21.72 13.58 -21.81
C ASN A 513 -23.08 14.29 -21.89
N ASP A 514 -24.08 13.73 -22.56
CA ASP A 514 -25.38 14.41 -22.69
C ASP A 514 -26.04 14.60 -21.32
N GLY A 515 -26.35 15.84 -20.96
CA GLY A 515 -26.83 16.22 -19.63
C GLY A 515 -25.73 16.48 -18.57
N ILE A 516 -24.45 16.26 -18.89
CA ILE A 516 -23.31 16.73 -18.09
C ILE A 516 -22.93 18.14 -18.58
N PRO A 517 -22.92 19.17 -17.70
CA PRO A 517 -22.55 20.51 -18.09
C PRO A 517 -21.10 20.59 -18.58
N LYS A 518 -20.89 21.23 -19.73
CA LYS A 518 -19.53 21.53 -20.25
C LYS A 518 -18.81 22.63 -19.47
N GLU A 519 -19.53 23.38 -18.64
CA GLU A 519 -18.97 24.43 -17.78
C GLU A 519 -18.95 23.91 -16.34
N GLY A 520 -17.76 23.88 -15.74
CA GLY A 520 -17.52 23.58 -14.33
C GLY A 520 -16.30 24.41 -13.88
N PHE A 521 -16.24 24.81 -12.61
CA PHE A 521 -15.19 25.63 -12.02
C PHE A 521 -14.41 24.84 -10.97
N TYR A 522 -13.15 24.53 -11.26
CA TYR A 522 -12.21 24.15 -10.20
C TYR A 522 -11.41 25.34 -9.69
N TRP A 523 -11.53 25.58 -8.39
CA TRP A 523 -10.74 26.51 -7.58
C TRP A 523 -9.39 25.87 -7.28
N GLN A 524 -8.29 26.51 -7.71
CA GLN A 524 -6.95 25.98 -7.45
C GLN A 524 -6.68 25.87 -5.93
N LEU A 525 -6.60 24.64 -5.42
CA LEU A 525 -6.02 24.33 -4.11
C LEU A 525 -4.50 24.13 -4.28
N ASN A 526 -3.73 25.12 -3.82
CA ASN A 526 -2.33 25.02 -3.34
C ASN A 526 -1.30 24.22 -4.16
N LEU A 527 -0.95 24.63 -5.39
CA LEU A 527 0.25 24.08 -6.06
C LEU A 527 1.20 25.11 -6.69
N LEU A 528 0.93 26.42 -6.57
CA LEU A 528 1.89 27.47 -6.91
C LEU A 528 2.29 28.28 -5.65
N PRO A 529 3.54 28.75 -5.54
CA PRO A 529 4.04 29.45 -4.34
C PRO A 529 3.34 30.77 -3.99
N GLU A 530 2.51 31.30 -4.89
CA GLU A 530 2.00 32.69 -4.82
C GLU A 530 0.65 32.86 -4.09
N GLY A 531 0.07 31.81 -3.54
CA GLY A 531 -1.15 31.90 -2.73
C GLY A 531 -2.46 31.91 -3.53
N TYR A 532 -3.56 32.02 -2.78
CA TYR A 532 -4.95 31.85 -3.25
C TYR A 532 -5.36 32.90 -4.29
N THR A 533 -5.89 32.48 -5.45
CA THR A 533 -6.50 33.37 -6.47
C THR A 533 -8.02 33.42 -6.28
N PRO A 534 -8.64 34.60 -6.05
CA PRO A 534 -10.08 34.74 -5.80
C PRO A 534 -10.98 34.41 -7.00
N ARG A 535 -12.28 34.17 -6.70
CA ARG A 535 -13.24 33.69 -7.70
C ARG A 535 -13.52 34.53 -8.90
N GLU A 536 -13.73 35.79 -8.61
CA GLU A 536 -14.03 36.80 -9.61
C GLU A 536 -12.88 36.94 -10.61
N GLU A 537 -11.63 36.76 -10.16
CA GLU A 537 -10.44 36.86 -11.01
C GLU A 537 -10.30 35.67 -11.96
N CYS A 538 -10.56 34.44 -11.50
CA CYS A 538 -10.57 33.27 -12.38
C CYS A 538 -11.73 33.32 -13.39
N GLU A 539 -12.92 33.77 -12.99
CA GLU A 539 -14.05 33.97 -13.91
C GLU A 539 -13.75 35.02 -14.99
N GLU A 540 -13.07 36.10 -14.62
CA GLU A 540 -12.65 37.14 -15.57
C GLU A 540 -11.58 36.63 -16.53
N ARG A 541 -10.57 35.90 -16.03
CA ARG A 541 -9.56 35.25 -16.87
C ARG A 541 -10.22 34.26 -17.84
N TYR A 542 -11.27 33.53 -17.44
CA TYR A 542 -11.97 32.58 -18.31
C TYR A 542 -12.68 33.27 -19.45
N LYS A 543 -13.40 34.37 -19.16
CA LYS A 543 -14.05 35.20 -20.18
C LYS A 543 -13.04 35.79 -21.16
N ARG A 544 -11.84 36.14 -20.69
CA ARG A 544 -10.72 36.58 -21.54
C ARG A 544 -10.18 35.45 -22.42
N TYR A 545 -9.99 34.27 -21.86
CA TYR A 545 -9.61 33.06 -22.60
C TYR A 545 -10.61 32.72 -23.70
N GLN A 546 -11.92 32.73 -23.41
CA GLN A 546 -12.98 32.48 -24.40
C GLN A 546 -12.97 33.49 -25.56
N ARG A 547 -12.40 34.68 -25.35
CA ARG A 547 -12.20 35.71 -26.40
C ARG A 547 -10.89 35.52 -27.19
N GLY A 548 -10.15 34.44 -26.95
CA GLY A 548 -8.88 34.13 -27.62
C GLY A 548 -7.68 34.91 -27.07
N GLU A 549 -7.79 35.51 -25.88
CA GLU A 549 -6.68 36.21 -25.23
C GLU A 549 -5.69 35.20 -24.62
N ASN A 550 -4.40 35.54 -24.62
CA ASN A 550 -3.35 34.70 -24.04
C ASN A 550 -3.30 34.91 -22.51
N VAL A 551 -3.89 33.99 -21.75
CA VAL A 551 -3.96 34.02 -20.28
C VAL A 551 -3.27 32.79 -19.69
N LEU A 552 -2.60 32.96 -18.54
CA LEU A 552 -1.96 31.85 -17.82
C LEU A 552 -3.03 30.84 -17.35
N PRO A 553 -2.79 29.52 -17.52
CA PRO A 553 -3.82 28.49 -17.37
C PRO A 553 -4.21 28.12 -15.92
N GLY A 554 -3.69 28.82 -14.89
CA GLY A 554 -3.85 28.43 -13.49
C GLY A 554 -5.27 28.47 -12.89
N CYS A 555 -6.29 28.88 -13.66
CA CYS A 555 -7.66 29.11 -13.20
C CYS A 555 -8.74 28.24 -13.89
N PHE A 556 -8.38 27.35 -14.83
CA PHE A 556 -9.38 26.68 -15.67
C PHE A 556 -9.29 25.17 -15.55
N TYR A 557 -10.35 24.56 -15.02
CA TYR A 557 -10.56 23.12 -15.08
C TYR A 557 -12.05 22.80 -15.17
N TYR A 558 -12.45 21.94 -16.10
CA TYR A 558 -13.85 21.51 -16.29
C TYR A 558 -14.23 20.49 -15.21
N ALA A 559 -14.48 20.99 -14.00
CA ALA A 559 -14.66 20.16 -12.81
C ALA A 559 -15.80 19.11 -12.93
N THR A 560 -16.83 19.38 -13.74
CA THR A 560 -17.92 18.46 -14.09
C THR A 560 -17.52 17.34 -15.06
N HIS A 561 -16.45 17.53 -15.84
CA HIS A 561 -15.88 16.55 -16.77
C HIS A 561 -14.62 15.88 -16.22
N THR A 562 -14.14 16.31 -15.05
CA THR A 562 -13.09 15.62 -14.32
C THR A 562 -13.68 14.45 -13.56
N SER A 563 -13.51 13.27 -14.17
CA SER A 563 -14.06 12.03 -13.67
C SER A 563 -13.29 11.53 -12.47
N MET A 564 -14.03 11.09 -11.46
CA MET A 564 -13.47 10.38 -10.32
C MET A 564 -13.69 8.88 -10.47
N SER A 565 -14.95 8.43 -10.52
CA SER A 565 -15.28 7.01 -10.65
C SER A 565 -16.71 6.79 -11.18
N LEU A 566 -16.96 5.62 -11.77
CA LEU A 566 -18.23 5.17 -12.33
C LEU A 566 -18.75 3.94 -11.58
N PHE A 567 -20.05 3.94 -11.24
CA PHE A 567 -20.66 2.87 -10.45
C PHE A 567 -21.97 2.41 -11.06
N VAL A 568 -22.12 1.10 -11.28
CA VAL A 568 -23.38 0.50 -11.73
C VAL A 568 -24.20 0.04 -10.53
N ASN A 569 -25.51 0.27 -10.58
CA ASN A 569 -26.42 -0.29 -9.58
C ASN A 569 -26.48 -1.83 -9.76
N PRO A 570 -26.16 -2.63 -8.72
CA PRO A 570 -26.12 -4.09 -8.83
C PRO A 570 -27.49 -4.73 -9.13
N HIS A 571 -28.58 -4.00 -8.92
CA HIS A 571 -29.95 -4.48 -9.19
C HIS A 571 -30.56 -3.88 -10.47
N ASN A 572 -29.87 -2.98 -11.16
CA ASN A 572 -30.36 -2.34 -12.38
C ASN A 572 -29.20 -1.75 -13.20
N GLU A 573 -28.71 -2.47 -14.23
CA GLU A 573 -27.58 -2.01 -15.03
C GLU A 573 -27.85 -0.76 -15.90
N ASN A 574 -29.11 -0.33 -16.01
CA ASN A 574 -29.44 0.95 -16.64
C ASN A 574 -29.11 2.14 -15.74
N GLU A 575 -29.05 1.91 -14.43
CA GLU A 575 -28.74 2.94 -13.45
C GLU A 575 -27.22 3.00 -13.18
N ILE A 576 -26.58 4.06 -13.66
CA ILE A 576 -25.14 4.31 -13.51
C ILE A 576 -24.94 5.65 -12.83
N TRP A 577 -24.07 5.68 -11.84
CA TRP A 577 -23.71 6.87 -11.08
C TRP A 577 -22.29 7.29 -11.44
N TYR A 578 -22.11 8.59 -11.64
CA TYR A 578 -20.85 9.19 -12.07
C TYR A 578 -20.46 10.29 -11.09
N THR A 579 -19.29 10.11 -10.47
CA THR A 579 -18.76 11.03 -9.46
C THR A 579 -17.74 11.98 -10.08
N THR A 580 -17.78 13.24 -9.66
CA THR A 580 -16.97 14.34 -10.20
C THR A 580 -16.50 15.27 -9.08
N LEU A 581 -15.64 16.23 -9.43
CA LEU A 581 -15.22 17.28 -8.50
C LEU A 581 -16.36 18.20 -8.03
N GLU A 582 -17.47 18.30 -8.77
CA GLU A 582 -18.62 19.17 -8.42
C GLU A 582 -19.84 18.41 -7.90
N GLY A 583 -19.82 17.08 -7.90
CA GLY A 583 -20.90 16.27 -7.36
C GLY A 583 -21.17 15.01 -8.15
N ILE A 584 -22.39 14.51 -8.03
CA ILE A 584 -22.78 13.19 -8.53
C ILE A 584 -23.89 13.31 -9.57
N PHE A 585 -23.67 12.65 -10.71
CA PHE A 585 -24.65 12.46 -11.77
C PHE A 585 -25.19 11.03 -11.74
N VAL A 586 -26.42 10.88 -12.21
CA VAL A 586 -27.06 9.58 -12.45
C VAL A 586 -27.55 9.51 -13.88
N SER A 587 -27.34 8.35 -14.49
CA SER A 587 -27.94 7.93 -15.75
C SER A 587 -28.89 6.79 -15.46
N GLU A 588 -30.05 6.80 -16.12
CA GLU A 588 -31.08 5.75 -16.03
C GLU A 588 -31.23 4.98 -17.36
N ASP A 589 -30.29 5.18 -18.29
CA ASP A 589 -30.29 4.62 -19.65
C ASP A 589 -28.92 4.04 -20.07
N SER A 590 -28.18 3.50 -19.10
CA SER A 590 -26.86 2.90 -19.26
C SER A 590 -25.79 3.88 -19.77
N GLY A 591 -25.80 5.10 -19.22
CA GLY A 591 -24.82 6.14 -19.44
C GLY A 591 -24.92 6.82 -20.80
N LYS A 592 -26.13 6.92 -21.37
CA LYS A 592 -26.36 7.71 -22.60
C LYS A 592 -26.71 9.15 -22.26
N THR A 593 -27.53 9.35 -21.24
CA THR A 593 -27.92 10.66 -20.72
C THR A 593 -27.74 10.72 -19.21
N TRP A 594 -27.43 11.92 -18.71
CA TRP A 594 -27.10 12.17 -17.31
C TRP A 594 -27.95 13.30 -16.74
N ARG A 595 -28.20 13.24 -15.44
CA ARG A 595 -28.76 14.33 -14.65
C ARG A 595 -28.09 14.38 -13.29
N TRP A 596 -28.13 15.53 -12.62
CA TRP A 596 -27.74 15.61 -11.22
C TRP A 596 -28.56 14.61 -10.40
N LEU A 597 -27.88 13.92 -9.48
CA LEU A 597 -28.51 12.95 -8.59
C LEU A 597 -29.44 13.65 -7.59
N SER A 598 -28.91 14.67 -6.90
CA SER A 598 -29.64 15.51 -5.96
C SER A 598 -28.97 16.88 -5.84
N ASP A 599 -29.72 17.88 -5.36
CA ASP A 599 -29.18 19.22 -5.12
C ASP A 599 -28.25 19.26 -3.90
N ASP A 600 -28.49 18.40 -2.90
CA ASP A 600 -27.69 18.30 -1.66
C ASP A 600 -26.24 17.85 -1.90
N LEU A 601 -26.02 17.14 -3.03
CA LEU A 601 -24.71 16.67 -3.46
C LEU A 601 -24.14 17.49 -4.62
N ARG A 602 -24.61 18.73 -4.81
CA ARG A 602 -23.93 19.69 -5.68
C ARG A 602 -22.82 20.41 -4.92
N ASN A 603 -21.77 20.76 -5.65
CA ASN A 603 -20.55 21.39 -5.17
C ASN A 603 -19.83 20.61 -4.06
N ILE A 604 -19.97 19.28 -4.07
CA ILE A 604 -19.14 18.41 -3.23
C ILE A 604 -18.15 17.67 -4.12
N HIS A 605 -16.91 17.55 -3.63
CA HIS A 605 -15.92 16.68 -4.25
C HIS A 605 -16.21 15.24 -3.81
N ALA A 606 -16.97 14.51 -4.63
CA ALA A 606 -17.30 13.10 -4.41
C ALA A 606 -16.36 12.21 -5.23
N HIS A 607 -15.83 11.16 -4.62
CA HIS A 607 -14.87 10.28 -5.30
C HIS A 607 -15.26 8.80 -5.21
N TYR A 608 -15.57 8.31 -4.02
CA TYR A 608 -15.81 6.88 -3.79
C TYR A 608 -17.25 6.64 -3.37
N MET A 609 -17.85 5.53 -3.84
CA MET A 609 -19.16 5.10 -3.39
C MET A 609 -19.30 3.59 -3.39
N ALA A 610 -20.28 3.10 -2.66
CA ALA A 610 -20.68 1.69 -2.67
C ALA A 610 -22.19 1.58 -2.47
N PHE A 611 -22.81 0.61 -3.15
CA PHE A 611 -24.18 0.19 -2.90
C PHE A 611 -24.18 -0.92 -1.83
N ASP A 612 -25.22 -0.95 -1.00
CA ASP A 612 -25.58 -2.20 -0.31
C ASP A 612 -26.04 -3.21 -1.39
N PRO A 613 -25.44 -4.42 -1.43
CA PRO A 613 -25.70 -5.43 -2.45
C PRO A 613 -27.04 -6.14 -2.29
N GLU A 614 -27.75 -5.95 -1.18
CA GLU A 614 -29.08 -6.50 -0.91
C GLU A 614 -30.18 -5.43 -0.89
N ASP A 615 -29.84 -4.20 -0.48
CA ASP A 615 -30.77 -3.06 -0.42
C ASP A 615 -30.30 -1.88 -1.29
N PRO A 616 -30.83 -1.70 -2.51
CA PRO A 616 -30.45 -0.59 -3.37
C PRO A 616 -30.87 0.79 -2.85
N ASN A 617 -31.64 0.88 -1.75
CA ASN A 617 -31.92 2.16 -1.10
C ASN A 617 -30.75 2.65 -0.25
N THR A 618 -29.88 1.74 0.17
CA THR A 618 -28.72 2.04 1.00
C THR A 618 -27.48 2.29 0.14
N ILE A 619 -26.95 3.51 0.21
CA ILE A 619 -25.76 3.94 -0.54
C ILE A 619 -24.81 4.71 0.37
N TYR A 620 -23.51 4.48 0.18
CA TYR A 620 -22.43 5.14 0.87
C TYR A 620 -21.66 6.01 -0.13
N VAL A 621 -21.40 7.27 0.21
CA VAL A 621 -20.62 8.23 -0.60
C VAL A 621 -19.53 8.83 0.25
N GLY A 622 -18.30 8.77 -0.26
CA GLY A 622 -17.12 9.38 0.34
C GLY A 622 -16.76 10.68 -0.37
N THR A 623 -16.52 11.72 0.43
CA THR A 623 -16.04 13.01 -0.08
C THR A 623 -14.56 13.25 0.21
N HIS A 624 -13.98 14.20 -0.52
CA HIS A 624 -12.62 14.68 -0.35
C HIS A 624 -12.62 16.21 -0.09
N GLN A 625 -11.50 16.76 0.37
CA GLN A 625 -11.29 18.21 0.50
C GLN A 625 -11.58 18.95 -0.82
N GLY A 626 -12.06 20.20 -0.69
CA GLY A 626 -12.39 21.06 -1.84
C GLY A 626 -13.88 21.26 -2.09
N ALA A 627 -14.76 20.82 -1.18
CA ALA A 627 -16.19 21.12 -1.25
C ALA A 627 -16.45 22.65 -1.15
N ILE A 628 -17.56 23.12 -1.70
CA ILE A 628 -17.94 24.54 -1.66
C ILE A 628 -19.14 24.72 -0.73
N ASP A 629 -19.09 25.74 0.15
CA ASP A 629 -20.22 26.11 0.99
C ASP A 629 -21.30 26.90 0.22
N ASP A 630 -22.46 27.13 0.85
CA ASP A 630 -23.58 27.87 0.24
C ASP A 630 -23.22 29.33 -0.14
N ASN A 631 -22.13 29.86 0.42
CA ASN A 631 -21.62 31.20 0.12
C ASN A 631 -20.57 31.20 -1.00
N GLY A 632 -20.26 30.04 -1.58
CA GLY A 632 -19.27 29.90 -2.65
C GLY A 632 -17.82 29.78 -2.17
N ASN A 633 -17.58 29.58 -0.86
CA ASN A 633 -16.23 29.43 -0.31
C ASN A 633 -15.78 27.97 -0.35
N VAL A 634 -14.51 27.75 -0.66
CA VAL A 634 -13.89 26.41 -0.56
C VAL A 634 -13.73 26.04 0.91
N ILE A 635 -14.30 24.92 1.28
CA ILE A 635 -14.15 24.28 2.56
C ILE A 635 -12.86 23.46 2.52
N ASN A 636 -11.87 23.87 3.33
CA ASN A 636 -10.59 23.15 3.50
C ASN A 636 -10.72 21.88 4.37
N SER A 637 -11.93 21.31 4.47
CA SER A 637 -12.22 20.07 5.18
C SER A 637 -13.23 19.24 4.38
N SER A 638 -13.02 17.92 4.37
CA SER A 638 -13.96 16.97 3.77
C SER A 638 -15.20 16.79 4.65
N ARG A 639 -16.36 16.50 4.04
CA ARG A 639 -17.56 16.06 4.76
C ARG A 639 -17.48 14.59 5.20
N GLY A 640 -16.45 13.86 4.76
CA GLY A 640 -16.25 12.45 5.04
C GLY A 640 -17.28 11.55 4.36
N LEU A 641 -17.80 10.61 5.13
CA LEU A 641 -18.78 9.62 4.70
C LEU A 641 -20.21 10.15 4.86
N LEU A 642 -20.97 10.07 3.77
CA LEU A 642 -22.39 10.34 3.66
C LEU A 642 -23.13 9.03 3.38
N ILE A 643 -24.26 8.81 4.05
CA ILE A 643 -25.08 7.60 3.89
C ILE A 643 -26.50 8.01 3.49
N SER A 644 -27.02 7.39 2.44
CA SER A 644 -28.43 7.47 2.07
C SER A 644 -29.14 6.15 2.37
N ARG A 645 -30.41 6.22 2.76
CA ARG A 645 -31.31 5.08 2.99
C ARG A 645 -32.54 5.12 2.09
N ASP A 646 -32.58 6.02 1.11
CA ASP A 646 -33.74 6.30 0.27
C ASP A 646 -33.39 6.49 -1.22
N ARG A 647 -32.33 5.80 -1.68
CA ARG A 647 -31.78 5.85 -3.06
C ARG A 647 -31.19 7.21 -3.44
N GLY A 648 -30.48 7.84 -2.50
CA GLY A 648 -29.78 9.09 -2.73
C GLY A 648 -30.67 10.33 -2.79
N LYS A 649 -31.91 10.24 -2.30
CA LYS A 649 -32.81 11.41 -2.21
C LYS A 649 -32.44 12.28 -1.01
N THR A 650 -32.06 11.66 0.11
CA THR A 650 -31.54 12.33 1.30
C THR A 650 -30.25 11.66 1.76
N TRP A 651 -29.40 12.47 2.40
CA TRP A 651 -28.05 12.07 2.83
C TRP A 651 -27.83 12.46 4.28
N ILE A 652 -27.31 11.51 5.06
CA ILE A 652 -26.94 11.68 6.46
C ILE A 652 -25.43 11.60 6.56
N GLN A 653 -24.80 12.64 7.09
CA GLN A 653 -23.38 12.64 7.37
C GLN A 653 -23.08 11.83 8.63
N VAL A 654 -22.06 10.98 8.56
CA VAL A 654 -21.57 10.25 9.74
C VAL A 654 -20.90 11.23 10.69
N THR A 655 -21.21 11.14 11.98
CA THR A 655 -20.70 12.07 13.02
C THR A 655 -19.74 11.43 14.01
N ASN A 656 -19.80 10.10 14.19
CA ASN A 656 -18.92 9.32 15.06
C ASN A 656 -18.27 8.19 14.26
N GLY A 657 -17.22 8.51 13.49
CA GLY A 657 -16.58 7.58 12.55
C GLY A 657 -15.87 8.33 11.41
N PRO A 658 -15.85 7.79 10.18
CA PRO A 658 -15.23 8.41 8.99
C PRO A 658 -16.02 9.61 8.44
N GLY A 659 -16.49 10.49 9.33
CA GLY A 659 -17.28 11.69 9.04
C GLY A 659 -16.44 12.92 8.72
N GLU A 660 -16.95 14.10 9.11
CA GLU A 660 -16.28 15.39 8.88
C GLU A 660 -14.79 15.37 9.24
N GLY A 661 -13.96 15.90 8.33
CA GLY A 661 -12.51 15.99 8.49
C GLY A 661 -11.71 14.81 7.91
N TYR A 662 -12.37 13.69 7.58
CA TYR A 662 -11.72 12.56 6.91
C TYR A 662 -11.89 12.64 5.41
N ASP A 663 -10.78 12.48 4.67
CA ASP A 663 -10.83 12.28 3.23
C ASP A 663 -11.11 10.79 2.99
N VAL A 664 -12.31 10.46 2.51
CA VAL A 664 -12.64 9.07 2.20
C VAL A 664 -11.93 8.69 0.91
N ARG A 665 -11.17 7.60 0.95
CA ARG A 665 -10.30 7.12 -0.13
C ARG A 665 -10.70 5.77 -0.72
N ALA A 666 -11.56 5.02 -0.03
CA ALA A 666 -12.15 3.79 -0.54
C ALA A 666 -13.36 3.39 0.31
N ILE A 667 -14.33 2.72 -0.31
CA ILE A 667 -15.49 2.15 0.38
C ILE A 667 -15.74 0.76 -0.19
N ALA A 668 -15.95 -0.23 0.66
CA ALA A 668 -16.42 -1.55 0.27
C ALA A 668 -17.50 -2.06 1.24
N VAL A 669 -18.54 -2.67 0.68
CA VAL A 669 -19.60 -3.36 1.42
C VAL A 669 -19.48 -4.85 1.13
N SER A 670 -19.57 -5.68 2.16
CA SER A 670 -19.46 -7.12 1.97
C SER A 670 -20.65 -7.68 1.15
N PRO A 671 -20.40 -8.47 0.09
CA PRO A 671 -21.44 -8.99 -0.80
C PRO A 671 -22.35 -10.05 -0.16
N LYS A 672 -21.98 -10.59 1.02
CA LYS A 672 -22.79 -11.60 1.73
C LYS A 672 -23.25 -11.16 3.11
N ASN A 673 -22.66 -10.11 3.65
CA ASN A 673 -23.05 -9.55 4.93
C ASN A 673 -22.99 -8.02 4.81
N PRO A 674 -24.06 -7.38 4.30
CA PRO A 674 -24.06 -5.93 4.09
C PRO A 674 -23.87 -5.09 5.36
N ASN A 675 -23.96 -5.71 6.55
CA ASN A 675 -23.63 -5.05 7.80
C ASN A 675 -22.14 -4.70 7.90
N LEU A 676 -21.27 -5.50 7.26
CA LEU A 676 -19.85 -5.25 7.18
C LEU A 676 -19.55 -4.20 6.10
N VAL A 677 -19.18 -3.00 6.54
CA VAL A 677 -18.79 -1.87 5.69
C VAL A 677 -17.38 -1.44 6.08
N VAL A 678 -16.49 -1.35 5.10
CA VAL A 678 -15.08 -0.98 5.30
C VAL A 678 -14.79 0.31 4.54
N VAL A 679 -14.23 1.29 5.24
CA VAL A 679 -13.98 2.64 4.72
C VAL A 679 -12.54 3.04 4.94
N GLY A 680 -11.80 3.19 3.85
CA GLY A 680 -10.44 3.73 3.86
C GLY A 680 -10.47 5.25 3.85
N THR A 681 -9.63 5.88 4.65
CA THR A 681 -9.49 7.35 4.70
C THR A 681 -8.03 7.77 4.60
N ASN A 682 -7.76 9.08 4.60
CA ASN A 682 -6.39 9.60 4.77
C ASN A 682 -5.73 9.12 6.08
N ASP A 683 -6.48 8.92 7.17
CA ASP A 683 -6.01 8.32 8.42
C ASP A 683 -7.21 8.15 9.39
N PRO A 684 -7.67 6.97 9.85
CA PRO A 684 -7.32 5.56 9.57
C PRO A 684 -8.35 4.78 8.72
N LEU A 685 -8.15 3.46 8.56
CA LEU A 685 -9.18 2.52 8.10
C LEU A 685 -10.28 2.35 9.16
N PHE A 686 -11.54 2.45 8.75
CA PHE A 686 -12.71 2.22 9.59
C PHE A 686 -13.49 0.99 9.14
N ILE A 687 -14.08 0.29 10.12
CA ILE A 687 -14.98 -0.83 9.91
C ILE A 687 -16.27 -0.60 10.69
N SER A 688 -17.38 -0.88 10.05
CA SER A 688 -18.70 -1.02 10.64
C SER A 688 -19.14 -2.47 10.51
N GLU A 689 -19.81 -2.99 11.53
CA GLU A 689 -20.48 -4.32 11.52
C GLU A 689 -22.01 -4.19 11.63
N ASP A 690 -22.54 -2.98 11.43
CA ASP A 690 -23.94 -2.63 11.62
C ASP A 690 -24.47 -1.64 10.56
N LYS A 691 -24.00 -1.78 9.31
CA LYS A 691 -24.39 -0.93 8.15
C LYS A 691 -24.05 0.55 8.32
N GLY A 692 -23.04 0.89 9.11
CA GLY A 692 -22.50 2.23 9.27
C GLY A 692 -23.14 3.02 10.40
N LEU A 693 -23.82 2.34 11.34
CA LEU A 693 -24.36 2.97 12.54
C LEU A 693 -23.24 3.23 13.56
N THR A 694 -22.30 2.29 13.70
CA THR A 694 -21.11 2.43 14.54
C THR A 694 -19.84 2.05 13.78
N TRP A 695 -18.72 2.65 14.19
CA TRP A 695 -17.45 2.53 13.49
C TRP A 695 -16.31 2.25 14.45
N LYS A 696 -15.42 1.35 14.04
CA LYS A 696 -14.17 1.00 14.73
C LYS A 696 -13.00 1.36 13.85
N GLN A 697 -11.92 1.86 14.45
CA GLN A 697 -10.65 2.05 13.77
C GLN A 697 -9.85 0.75 13.79
N VAL A 698 -9.20 0.44 12.68
CA VAL A 698 -8.42 -0.80 12.56
C VAL A 698 -6.96 -0.54 12.93
N THR A 699 -6.45 -1.34 13.86
CA THR A 699 -5.03 -1.35 14.22
C THR A 699 -4.38 -2.67 13.83
N VAL A 700 -3.20 -2.60 13.23
CA VAL A 700 -2.34 -3.74 12.95
C VAL A 700 -1.04 -3.53 13.72
N GLU A 701 -0.61 -4.52 14.50
CA GLU A 701 0.60 -4.46 15.33
C GLU A 701 0.66 -3.23 16.26
N GLY A 702 -0.51 -2.81 16.77
CA GLY A 702 -0.64 -1.66 17.67
C GLY A 702 -0.61 -0.29 16.99
N ASN A 703 -0.49 -0.23 15.65
CA ASN A 703 -0.55 1.00 14.87
C ASN A 703 -1.82 1.06 14.02
N LEU A 704 -2.37 2.25 13.82
CA LEU A 704 -3.49 2.44 12.90
C LEU A 704 -3.06 2.08 11.47
N LEU A 705 -3.88 1.29 10.77
CA LEU A 705 -3.68 1.06 9.34
C LEU A 705 -4.15 2.29 8.59
N LYS A 706 -3.23 2.97 7.90
CA LYS A 706 -3.45 4.25 7.22
C LYS A 706 -3.56 4.09 5.72
N GLU A 707 -4.13 5.10 5.07
CA GLU A 707 -4.10 5.29 3.60
C GLU A 707 -4.51 4.05 2.78
N ALA A 708 -5.58 3.39 3.20
CA ALA A 708 -6.19 2.31 2.43
C ALA A 708 -6.97 2.89 1.23
N ASP A 709 -6.26 3.14 0.12
CA ASP A 709 -6.76 3.81 -1.07
C ASP A 709 -7.55 2.89 -2.01
N LYS A 710 -7.43 1.56 -1.85
CA LYS A 710 -8.20 0.57 -2.60
C LYS A 710 -8.66 -0.55 -1.69
N ILE A 711 -9.94 -0.91 -1.77
CA ILE A 711 -10.52 -1.98 -0.95
C ILE A 711 -11.29 -2.92 -1.86
N LYS A 712 -11.03 -4.22 -1.77
CA LYS A 712 -11.77 -5.25 -2.49
C LYS A 712 -12.10 -6.41 -1.55
N ILE A 713 -13.38 -6.77 -1.48
CA ILE A 713 -13.87 -7.93 -0.74
C ILE A 713 -14.23 -9.01 -1.76
N ASP A 714 -13.79 -10.25 -1.51
CA ASP A 714 -14.07 -11.35 -2.43
C ASP A 714 -15.55 -11.76 -2.43
N SER A 715 -16.00 -12.49 -3.45
CA SER A 715 -17.40 -12.90 -3.58
C SER A 715 -17.85 -13.88 -2.49
N THR A 716 -16.92 -14.59 -1.84
CA THR A 716 -17.24 -15.41 -0.67
C THR A 716 -17.36 -14.59 0.60
N ALA A 717 -16.94 -13.33 0.55
CA ALA A 717 -16.85 -12.35 1.61
C ALA A 717 -15.92 -12.74 2.77
N ASN A 718 -15.03 -13.72 2.58
CA ASN A 718 -14.12 -14.21 3.61
C ASN A 718 -12.74 -13.57 3.52
N VAL A 719 -12.42 -12.89 2.42
CA VAL A 719 -11.13 -12.28 2.18
C VAL A 719 -11.32 -10.83 1.74
N ILE A 720 -10.53 -9.94 2.34
CA ILE A 720 -10.43 -8.53 1.95
C ILE A 720 -8.99 -8.24 1.52
N TYR A 721 -8.81 -7.45 0.48
CA TYR A 721 -7.51 -6.90 0.09
C TYR A 721 -7.56 -5.37 0.15
N LEU A 722 -6.48 -4.79 0.66
CA LEU A 722 -6.33 -3.35 0.84
C LEU A 722 -5.07 -2.91 0.10
N GLY A 723 -5.22 -2.05 -0.89
CA GLY A 723 -4.10 -1.34 -1.52
C GLY A 723 -3.84 -0.03 -0.80
N THR A 724 -2.57 0.27 -0.54
CA THR A 724 -2.16 1.46 0.22
C THR A 724 -1.19 2.35 -0.57
N GLY A 725 -1.07 3.60 -0.12
CA GLY A 725 -0.17 4.59 -0.69
C GLY A 725 1.33 4.25 -0.58
N ASP A 726 1.72 3.56 0.50
CA ASP A 726 3.11 3.45 0.96
C ASP A 726 3.52 2.02 1.37
N THR A 727 2.59 1.22 1.88
CA THR A 727 2.86 -0.10 2.47
C THR A 727 2.52 -1.28 1.54
N GLY A 728 2.05 -0.98 0.32
CA GLY A 728 1.69 -1.95 -0.71
C GLY A 728 0.30 -2.57 -0.48
N VAL A 729 0.17 -3.88 -0.67
CA VAL A 729 -1.11 -4.60 -0.49
C VAL A 729 -1.14 -5.30 0.87
N TRP A 730 -2.27 -5.23 1.55
CA TRP A 730 -2.60 -6.00 2.76
C TRP A 730 -3.73 -6.98 2.47
N ARG A 731 -3.79 -8.06 3.25
CA ARG A 731 -4.82 -9.08 3.14
C ARG A 731 -5.48 -9.27 4.50
N GLY A 732 -6.80 -9.36 4.52
CA GLY A 732 -7.55 -9.69 5.72
C GLY A 732 -8.39 -10.95 5.53
N ILE A 733 -8.51 -11.73 6.60
CA ILE A 733 -9.48 -12.81 6.72
C ILE A 733 -10.64 -12.32 7.58
N ILE A 734 -11.84 -12.42 7.02
CA ILE A 734 -13.09 -12.14 7.72
C ILE A 734 -13.61 -13.47 8.26
N ASP A 735 -13.69 -13.60 9.59
CA ASP A 735 -14.30 -14.77 10.23
C ASP A 735 -15.72 -14.44 10.65
N TYR A 736 -16.71 -15.05 9.97
CA TYR A 736 -18.12 -14.90 10.33
C TYR A 736 -18.57 -15.86 11.44
N ASN A 737 -17.69 -16.76 11.93
CA ASN A 737 -18.02 -17.75 12.95
C ASN A 737 -17.62 -17.33 14.36
N SER A 738 -16.86 -16.24 14.51
CA SER A 738 -16.69 -15.57 15.79
C SER A 738 -18.04 -14.97 16.20
N ALA A 739 -18.33 -15.00 17.50
CA ALA A 739 -19.68 -14.80 18.02
C ALA A 739 -20.21 -13.38 17.73
N SER A 740 -20.93 -13.19 16.62
CA SER A 740 -21.63 -11.94 16.34
C SER A 740 -22.69 -11.70 17.43
N PRO A 741 -22.64 -10.60 18.19
CA PRO A 741 -23.71 -10.25 19.10
C PRO A 741 -24.98 -9.90 18.32
N ALA A 742 -26.15 -10.23 18.90
CA ALA A 742 -27.45 -9.90 18.33
C ALA A 742 -27.58 -8.38 18.10
N LEU A 743 -27.98 -7.98 16.90
CA LEU A 743 -28.30 -6.59 16.59
C LEU A 743 -29.70 -6.27 17.11
N LEU A 744 -29.81 -5.22 17.92
CA LEU A 744 -31.10 -4.70 18.40
C LEU A 744 -31.39 -3.39 17.66
N GLU A 745 -32.31 -3.41 16.70
CA GLU A 745 -32.68 -2.22 15.93
C GLU A 745 -34.00 -1.61 16.47
N ILE A 746 -33.91 -0.47 17.17
CA ILE A 746 -35.11 0.28 17.55
C ILE A 746 -35.60 1.06 16.33
N THR A 747 -36.51 0.46 15.54
CA THR A 747 -37.04 1.04 14.30
C THR A 747 -38.01 2.22 14.52
N GLY A 748 -38.38 2.54 15.77
CA GLY A 748 -39.01 3.82 16.10
C GLY A 748 -39.66 3.91 17.49
N VAL A 749 -39.52 5.08 18.14
CA VAL A 749 -40.25 5.43 19.36
C VAL A 749 -41.32 6.48 19.00
N ARG A 750 -42.61 6.13 19.06
CA ARG A 750 -43.70 7.11 18.88
C ARG A 750 -44.10 7.70 20.23
N LEU A 751 -43.63 8.92 20.51
CA LEU A 751 -44.10 9.71 21.64
C LEU A 751 -45.37 10.51 21.26
N PRO A 752 -46.38 10.58 22.13
CA PRO A 752 -47.54 11.45 21.90
C PRO A 752 -47.14 12.93 22.00
N GLN A 753 -47.73 13.79 21.16
CA GLN A 753 -47.41 15.22 21.09
C GLN A 753 -47.82 16.03 22.35
N ARG A 754 -48.57 15.44 23.28
CA ARG A 754 -48.86 15.98 24.63
C ARG A 754 -48.92 14.85 25.64
N ILE A 755 -48.29 15.05 26.80
CA ILE A 755 -48.38 14.14 27.95
C ILE A 755 -49.45 14.69 28.90
N GLU A 756 -50.62 14.05 28.92
CA GLU A 756 -51.71 14.28 29.87
C GLU A 756 -51.93 13.03 30.73
N LYS A 757 -52.72 13.18 31.81
CA LYS A 757 -52.96 12.13 32.82
C LYS A 757 -53.60 10.90 32.17
N GLY A 758 -53.02 9.71 32.34
CA GLY A 758 -53.57 8.43 31.86
C GLY A 758 -53.19 8.01 30.43
N ILE A 759 -52.10 8.52 29.85
CA ILE A 759 -51.65 8.14 28.50
C ILE A 759 -50.73 6.92 28.53
N SER A 760 -51.10 5.89 27.76
CA SER A 760 -50.20 4.79 27.34
C SER A 760 -49.49 5.16 26.03
N PHE A 761 -48.22 4.82 25.88
CA PHE A 761 -47.48 4.97 24.62
C PHE A 761 -46.80 3.67 24.23
N ASP A 762 -46.78 3.39 22.93
CA ASP A 762 -46.24 2.15 22.39
C ASP A 762 -44.78 2.37 21.99
N VAL A 763 -43.87 1.61 22.58
CA VAL A 763 -42.48 1.50 22.09
C VAL A 763 -42.39 0.25 21.25
N VAL A 764 -42.32 0.39 19.93
CA VAL A 764 -42.14 -0.76 19.04
C VAL A 764 -40.64 -1.01 18.92
N VAL A 765 -40.18 -2.11 19.50
CA VAL A 765 -38.80 -2.60 19.31
C VAL A 765 -38.87 -3.72 18.28
N SER A 766 -38.18 -3.57 17.15
CA SER A 766 -37.92 -4.69 16.24
C SER A 766 -36.61 -5.33 16.68
N VAL A 767 -36.52 -6.65 16.64
CA VAL A 767 -35.27 -7.37 16.91
C VAL A 767 -34.98 -8.18 15.67
N ASP A 768 -34.00 -7.73 14.89
CA ASP A 768 -33.56 -8.44 13.70
C ASP A 768 -32.27 -9.21 14.05
N ASN A 769 -32.38 -10.54 13.96
CA ASN A 769 -31.27 -11.49 14.02
C ASN A 769 -30.61 -11.69 15.40
N ILE A 770 -31.15 -12.65 16.15
CA ILE A 770 -30.50 -13.20 17.34
C ILE A 770 -29.50 -14.23 16.84
N GLY A 771 -28.20 -13.93 16.96
CA GLY A 771 -27.14 -14.85 16.56
C GLY A 771 -27.38 -16.26 17.09
N ALA A 772 -26.90 -17.28 16.35
CA ALA A 772 -27.28 -18.69 16.46
C ALA A 772 -27.03 -19.41 17.83
N LYS A 773 -26.72 -18.69 18.92
CA LYS A 773 -26.38 -19.25 20.23
C LYS A 773 -26.97 -18.57 21.48
N SER A 774 -27.84 -17.57 21.38
CA SER A 774 -28.54 -17.06 22.60
C SER A 774 -30.04 -17.36 22.57
N ASP A 775 -30.47 -18.29 23.42
CA ASP A 775 -31.89 -18.59 23.65
C ASP A 775 -32.58 -17.52 24.52
N SER A 776 -31.82 -16.58 25.11
CA SER A 776 -32.37 -15.45 25.88
C SER A 776 -31.53 -14.17 25.73
N MET A 777 -32.21 -13.01 25.80
CA MET A 777 -31.62 -11.68 25.80
C MET A 777 -32.19 -10.87 26.98
N SER A 778 -31.36 -10.09 27.69
CA SER A 778 -31.83 -9.20 28.75
C SER A 778 -32.07 -7.79 28.20
N LEU A 779 -33.33 -7.34 28.18
CA LEU A 779 -33.71 -5.98 27.80
C LEU A 779 -33.82 -5.12 29.06
N THR A 780 -33.06 -4.02 29.10
CA THR A 780 -33.09 -3.06 30.22
C THR A 780 -33.61 -1.71 29.76
N VAL A 781 -34.64 -1.20 30.43
CA VAL A 781 -35.23 0.12 30.19
C VAL A 781 -34.95 1.02 31.40
N LYS A 782 -34.30 2.17 31.16
CA LYS A 782 -34.04 3.21 32.16
C LYS A 782 -34.95 4.41 31.96
N ILE A 783 -35.64 4.83 33.02
CA ILE A 783 -36.43 6.06 33.06
C ILE A 783 -36.03 6.86 34.30
N GLY A 784 -35.30 7.96 34.11
CA GLY A 784 -34.73 8.75 35.20
C GLY A 784 -33.68 7.97 36.00
N ARG A 785 -33.88 7.83 37.32
CA ARG A 785 -32.99 7.05 38.22
C ARG A 785 -33.42 5.58 38.38
N LYS A 786 -34.49 5.14 37.73
CA LYS A 786 -35.02 3.78 37.85
C LYS A 786 -34.63 2.93 36.64
N GLU A 787 -34.30 1.67 36.89
CA GLU A 787 -33.85 0.67 35.92
C GLU A 787 -34.72 -0.58 36.05
N ILE A 788 -35.22 -1.09 34.93
CA ILE A 788 -36.00 -2.34 34.88
C ILE A 788 -35.40 -3.22 33.79
N SER A 789 -35.00 -4.43 34.15
CA SER A 789 -34.42 -5.43 33.25
C SER A 789 -35.32 -6.66 33.17
N LYS A 790 -35.49 -7.23 31.98
CA LYS A 790 -36.22 -8.48 31.76
C LYS A 790 -35.49 -9.37 30.76
N GLU A 791 -35.35 -10.65 31.09
CA GLU A 791 -34.95 -11.66 30.12
C GLU A 791 -36.11 -12.02 29.18
N ILE A 792 -35.81 -12.02 27.90
CA ILE A 792 -36.72 -12.34 26.81
C ILE A 792 -36.11 -13.52 26.06
N THR A 793 -36.85 -14.62 26.00
CA THR A 793 -36.56 -15.77 25.13
C THR A 793 -37.31 -15.55 23.83
N LEU A 794 -36.60 -15.45 22.72
CA LEU A 794 -37.17 -15.25 21.39
C LEU A 794 -36.82 -16.46 20.53
N ALA A 795 -37.79 -16.98 19.77
CA ALA A 795 -37.52 -18.02 18.80
C ALA A 795 -36.77 -17.41 17.60
N PRO A 796 -35.74 -18.09 17.05
CA PRO A 796 -35.05 -17.61 15.86
C PRO A 796 -36.07 -17.58 14.72
N THR A 797 -36.33 -16.39 14.14
CA THR A 797 -37.21 -16.07 12.98
C THR A 797 -38.51 -15.27 13.21
N GLU A 798 -38.88 -14.86 14.44
CA GLU A 798 -40.09 -14.02 14.64
C GLU A 798 -39.81 -12.53 14.91
N GLN A 799 -40.35 -11.63 14.07
CA GLN A 799 -40.53 -10.22 14.42
C GLN A 799 -41.54 -10.10 15.56
N THR A 800 -41.09 -9.70 16.75
CA THR A 800 -41.98 -9.53 17.92
C THR A 800 -42.09 -8.05 18.30
N ALA A 801 -43.28 -7.47 18.14
CA ALA A 801 -43.58 -6.14 18.69
C ALA A 801 -43.85 -6.26 20.20
N LEU A 802 -42.98 -5.66 21.03
CA LEU A 802 -43.21 -5.55 22.47
C LEU A 802 -44.04 -4.31 22.78
N LYS A 803 -45.19 -4.45 23.45
CA LYS A 803 -46.01 -3.30 23.85
C LYS A 803 -45.75 -2.94 25.31
N PHE A 804 -45.27 -1.73 25.57
CA PHE A 804 -45.12 -1.17 26.92
C PHE A 804 -46.30 -0.24 27.21
N SER A 805 -46.81 -0.23 28.44
CA SER A 805 -47.80 0.77 28.86
C SER A 805 -47.45 1.28 30.25
N LEU A 806 -47.30 2.60 30.38
CA LEU A 806 -47.00 3.29 31.64
C LEU A 806 -48.28 3.95 32.18
N ASN A 807 -48.69 3.60 33.40
CA ASN A 807 -49.75 4.31 34.12
C ASN A 807 -49.14 5.31 35.11
N MET A 808 -49.65 6.55 35.11
CA MET A 808 -49.25 7.60 36.05
C MET A 808 -50.43 8.03 36.94
N ASP A 809 -50.22 8.06 38.25
CA ASP A 809 -51.14 8.68 39.23
C ASP A 809 -50.54 9.95 39.89
N GLU A 810 -51.31 10.61 40.77
CA GLU A 810 -50.90 11.88 41.43
C GLU A 810 -49.71 11.73 42.39
N ALA A 811 -49.28 10.50 42.70
CA ALA A 811 -48.16 10.20 43.58
C ALA A 811 -46.87 9.79 42.84
N GLY A 812 -46.90 9.66 41.51
CA GLY A 812 -45.71 9.33 40.71
C GLY A 812 -45.29 7.86 40.74
N ILE A 813 -46.25 6.93 40.90
CA ILE A 813 -45.97 5.48 40.83
C ILE A 813 -46.22 4.97 39.40
N TYR A 814 -45.34 4.08 38.92
CA TYR A 814 -45.28 3.59 37.53
C TYR A 814 -45.55 2.08 37.47
N ASP A 815 -46.69 1.66 36.94
CA ASP A 815 -46.89 0.28 36.47
C ASP A 815 -46.44 0.19 35.01
N ILE A 816 -45.60 -0.80 34.68
CA ILE A 816 -45.20 -1.12 33.30
C ILE A 816 -45.80 -2.47 32.91
N ILE A 817 -46.74 -2.44 31.98
CA ILE A 817 -47.37 -3.65 31.42
C ILE A 817 -46.65 -4.04 30.14
N VAL A 818 -46.24 -5.32 30.03
CA VAL A 818 -45.67 -5.91 28.79
C VAL A 818 -46.62 -6.98 28.28
N ASN A 819 -47.10 -6.81 27.03
CA ASN A 819 -47.92 -7.80 26.30
C ASN A 819 -49.17 -8.30 27.08
N GLY A 820 -49.87 -7.40 27.78
CA GLY A 820 -51.20 -7.67 28.35
C GLY A 820 -51.24 -8.50 29.64
N LEU A 821 -50.10 -8.87 30.22
CA LEU A 821 -50.03 -9.50 31.55
C LEU A 821 -49.82 -8.42 32.62
N ASN A 822 -50.80 -8.27 33.51
CA ASN A 822 -50.82 -7.25 34.56
C ASN A 822 -50.02 -7.73 35.79
N TYR A 823 -48.88 -7.10 36.07
CA TYR A 823 -48.03 -7.45 37.21
C TYR A 823 -48.17 -6.40 38.31
N GLY A 824 -49.16 -6.65 39.19
CA GLY A 824 -49.45 -6.08 40.52
C GLY A 824 -48.81 -4.77 41.01
N GLN A 825 -49.64 -3.93 41.66
CA GLN A 825 -49.26 -2.71 42.37
C GLN A 825 -48.02 -2.90 43.28
N ILE A 826 -46.94 -2.19 42.98
CA ILE A 826 -45.79 -2.07 43.88
C ILE A 826 -46.08 -0.90 44.84
N SER A 827 -46.46 -1.22 46.08
CA SER A 827 -46.62 -0.23 47.14
C SER A 827 -45.26 0.12 47.75
N ILE A 828 -45.01 1.42 47.93
CA ILE A 828 -43.85 1.93 48.66
C ILE A 828 -44.26 1.98 50.14
N SER A 829 -43.65 1.17 50.99
CA SER A 829 -43.60 1.47 52.42
C SER A 829 -42.52 2.52 52.63
N GLU A 830 -42.91 3.73 53.05
CA GLU A 830 -41.96 4.65 53.67
C GLU A 830 -41.45 4.00 54.96
N GLU A 831 -40.19 3.59 55.02
CA GLU A 831 -39.53 3.39 56.31
C GLU A 831 -39.10 4.77 56.85
N PRO A 832 -39.46 5.10 58.10
CA PRO A 832 -39.08 6.35 58.73
C PRO A 832 -37.64 6.30 59.26
N ALA A 833 -37.14 7.50 59.53
CA ALA A 833 -35.79 7.79 59.98
C ALA A 833 -35.27 6.93 61.15
N ASP A 834 -34.00 6.61 61.01
CA ASP A 834 -33.06 5.98 61.94
C ASP A 834 -33.20 6.45 63.40
N THR A 835 -33.51 5.51 64.31
CA THR A 835 -33.22 5.63 65.75
C THR A 835 -32.80 4.26 66.28
N GLY A 836 -31.60 4.19 66.85
CA GLY A 836 -30.95 2.93 67.19
C GLY A 836 -31.32 2.25 68.52
N ALA A 837 -30.48 1.26 68.82
CA ALA A 837 -30.23 0.52 70.07
C ALA A 837 -30.73 -0.94 70.17
N SER A 838 -29.72 -1.83 70.11
CA SER A 838 -29.36 -2.94 71.03
C SER A 838 -30.18 -4.23 71.17
N GLU A 839 -29.39 -5.32 71.23
CA GLU A 839 -29.59 -6.61 71.94
C GLU A 839 -30.53 -7.65 71.28
N THR A 840 -30.30 -8.97 71.23
CA THR A 840 -29.18 -9.92 71.47
C THR A 840 -29.71 -11.30 71.04
N ASP A 841 -28.79 -12.20 70.69
CA ASP A 841 -28.83 -13.67 70.90
C ASP A 841 -29.58 -14.65 69.97
N ASN A 842 -28.75 -15.53 69.35
CA ASN A 842 -28.78 -17.01 69.40
C ASN A 842 -30.02 -17.75 68.83
N THR A 843 -29.94 -18.67 67.86
CA THR A 843 -29.07 -19.85 67.80
C THR A 843 -29.25 -20.67 66.50
N THR A 844 -28.11 -21.19 66.01
CA THR A 844 -27.83 -22.52 65.40
C THR A 844 -28.48 -23.00 64.08
N GLY A 845 -27.61 -23.39 63.12
CA GLY A 845 -27.86 -24.56 62.26
C GLY A 845 -27.24 -24.62 60.85
N ASN A 846 -25.90 -24.65 60.73
CA ASN A 846 -25.11 -25.62 59.91
C ASN A 846 -25.59 -25.99 58.46
N ILE A 847 -24.87 -25.80 57.33
CA ILE A 847 -23.56 -26.35 56.88
C ILE A 847 -23.24 -25.76 55.47
N GLY A 848 -21.96 -25.52 55.15
CA GLY A 848 -21.40 -25.89 53.83
C GLY A 848 -20.96 -24.81 52.82
N LYS A 849 -19.68 -24.41 52.91
CA LYS A 849 -18.68 -24.06 51.85
C LYS A 849 -19.01 -23.12 50.66
N GLU A 850 -18.00 -22.25 50.43
CA GLU A 850 -17.60 -21.45 49.25
C GLU A 850 -18.15 -20.01 49.10
N GLY A 851 -17.22 -19.05 49.21
CA GLY A 851 -17.43 -17.63 48.97
C GLY A 851 -16.19 -16.80 49.34
N LYS A 852 -15.19 -16.73 48.45
CA LYS A 852 -14.22 -15.61 48.49
C LYS A 852 -14.66 -14.59 47.45
N GLN A 853 -15.45 -13.61 47.91
CA GLN A 853 -15.82 -12.40 47.17
C GLN A 853 -14.75 -11.30 47.32
N ASN A 854 -14.43 -10.68 46.19
CA ASN A 854 -14.27 -9.23 45.96
C ASN A 854 -13.64 -8.37 47.07
N ILE A 855 -12.31 -8.45 47.22
CA ILE A 855 -11.50 -7.41 47.91
C ILE A 855 -11.03 -6.33 46.92
N PHE A 856 -11.10 -6.57 45.60
CA PHE A 856 -10.60 -5.64 44.58
C PHE A 856 -11.57 -4.50 44.25
N PHE A 857 -12.89 -4.76 44.28
CA PHE A 857 -13.91 -3.73 43.98
C PHE A 857 -14.07 -2.69 45.10
N ASP A 858 -13.93 -3.10 46.36
CA ASP A 858 -14.22 -2.22 47.51
C ASP A 858 -13.10 -1.18 47.74
N ILE A 859 -11.88 -1.45 47.26
CA ILE A 859 -10.75 -0.49 47.26
C ILE A 859 -10.88 0.52 46.11
N PHE A 860 -11.40 0.09 44.96
CA PHE A 860 -11.54 0.94 43.77
C PHE A 860 -12.59 2.04 43.99
N ASP A 861 -13.76 1.70 44.55
CA ASP A 861 -14.85 2.67 44.74
C ASP A 861 -14.63 3.61 45.93
N LYS A 862 -14.01 3.16 47.02
CA LYS A 862 -13.85 3.97 48.24
C LYS A 862 -12.62 4.86 48.25
N VAL A 863 -11.60 4.56 47.44
CA VAL A 863 -10.33 5.30 47.45
C VAL A 863 -10.06 6.01 46.13
N PHE A 864 -10.32 5.36 44.99
CA PHE A 864 -9.90 5.88 43.70
C PHE A 864 -10.81 7.01 43.19
N TRP A 865 -12.13 6.87 43.36
CA TRP A 865 -13.10 7.89 42.93
C TRP A 865 -12.94 9.23 43.69
N PRO A 866 -12.84 9.25 45.03
CA PRO A 866 -12.65 10.52 45.75
C PRO A 866 -11.35 11.25 45.35
N VAL A 867 -10.26 10.50 45.13
CA VAL A 867 -8.96 11.06 44.70
C VAL A 867 -9.04 11.59 43.27
N PHE A 868 -9.74 10.89 42.37
CA PHE A 868 -9.95 11.34 41.00
C PHE A 868 -10.77 12.65 40.93
N ILE A 869 -11.80 12.80 41.76
CA ILE A 869 -12.58 14.06 41.87
C ILE A 869 -11.69 15.21 42.36
N ILE A 870 -10.85 14.97 43.37
CA ILE A 870 -9.94 16.00 43.89
C ILE A 870 -8.94 16.45 42.82
N ILE A 871 -8.38 15.52 42.05
CA ILE A 871 -7.48 15.84 40.93
C ILE A 871 -8.23 16.63 39.84
N LEU A 872 -9.46 16.23 39.50
CA LEU A 872 -10.27 16.92 38.49
C LEU A 872 -10.57 18.37 38.89
N VAL A 873 -10.90 18.60 40.17
CA VAL A 873 -11.16 19.93 40.75
C VAL A 873 -9.89 20.80 40.78
N ILE A 874 -8.73 20.21 41.10
CA ILE A 874 -7.45 20.93 41.07
C ILE A 874 -7.09 21.33 39.63
N VAL A 875 -7.27 20.43 38.66
CA VAL A 875 -7.00 20.71 37.24
C VAL A 875 -7.94 21.79 36.71
N THR A 876 -9.24 21.74 37.03
CA THR A 876 -10.17 22.82 36.63
C THR A 876 -9.84 24.15 37.30
N PHE A 877 -9.35 24.15 38.54
CA PHE A 877 -8.91 25.38 39.23
C PHE A 877 -7.65 26.00 38.61
N PHE A 878 -6.69 25.19 38.14
CA PHE A 878 -5.49 25.69 37.46
C PHE A 878 -5.75 26.13 36.01
N VAL A 879 -6.63 25.42 35.29
CA VAL A 879 -7.04 25.79 33.93
C VAL A 879 -7.84 27.09 33.93
N SER A 880 -8.78 27.27 34.87
CA SER A 880 -9.54 28.52 35.03
C SER A 880 -8.64 29.70 35.43
N ARG A 881 -7.58 29.49 36.23
CA ARG A 881 -6.61 30.54 36.59
C ARG A 881 -5.70 30.95 35.42
N LYS A 882 -5.34 30.02 34.53
CA LYS A 882 -4.61 30.32 33.29
C LYS A 882 -5.49 31.06 32.28
N ILE A 883 -6.76 30.66 32.13
CA ILE A 883 -7.74 31.34 31.27
C ILE A 883 -8.02 32.76 31.78
N TYR A 884 -8.17 32.96 33.09
CA TYR A 884 -8.36 34.30 33.67
C TYR A 884 -7.14 35.23 33.49
N LYS A 885 -5.91 34.69 33.49
CA LYS A 885 -4.69 35.47 33.17
C LYS A 885 -4.54 35.77 31.68
N ALA A 886 -5.04 34.89 30.81
CA ALA A 886 -5.05 35.09 29.36
C ALA A 886 -6.12 36.10 28.91
N ILE A 887 -7.25 36.19 29.61
CA ILE A 887 -8.32 37.17 29.34
C ILE A 887 -7.98 38.57 29.88
N LYS A 888 -7.05 38.69 30.84
CA LYS A 888 -6.64 39.97 31.44
C LYS A 888 -5.39 40.60 30.78
N LYS A 889 -4.74 39.91 29.85
CA LYS A 889 -3.59 40.39 29.09
C LYS A 889 -4.04 40.69 27.67
#